data_AF-A0A0V0W823-F1
#
_entry.id   AF-A0A0V0W823-F1
#
_cell.length_a   1.000
_cell.length_b   1.000
_cell.length_c   1.000
_cell.angle_alpha   90.00
_cell.angle_beta   90.00
_cell.angle_gamma   90.00
#
_symmetry.space_group_name_H-M   'P 1'
#
loop_
_entity.id
_entity.type
_entity.pdbx_description
1 polymer ?
#
loop_
_entity_poly.entity_id
_entity_poly.type
_entity_poly.pdbx_seq_one_letter_code
_entity_poly.pdbx_strand_id
1 'polypeptide(L)'
;MAEQMNEKNAKKKQKSGNDGDSAWDFVKEKIIGIMFTFPKDPTISVIVPKNVLKRMNVEESFGKFSIQSKTSDMGEITYHIVLNWKQGSVSLHRFNKREDCKEFIKMLHPFEELFFLVGKKTLSKLVSLIKEHPLWRPVHVAASLGIMPFFQALELQTENKENLITFRLLKLASSPEGQCALHLAIANNHFRLVKYLMHGLNVPPTQIDKNGKNALHYAATINEKMIKVIMLTESGKQCLSALDTDGDSPMMTAIGACKPGCILSLFHHGAKMDRNKKGLSPLHHAMIQKAHRAGKSIEAVVKLLDDPTDVVQESTGNRALHVARSKQALLAFLNCCPNFDVNVKNKDGQTALHVHTSSGKLDCVLVLYYKGANVNVVDNKGNTCLHIAVANGYELLVKALLVLGADPNVVNCEGETPRHIAAMLPTDASEKFVRYLVINGAFSCQIHNRSSLSHKKFCTEFIVEEIPLPEENNEYVLNNINKGDYFSIMVTIDGGGIRGLIALQILIELEKRLNAPVYNYVDWAVGTSTGGLIASSLALKMSLRDTQRKYLQLKDEIFERFRPPYPSSTFEKSLQSFVGISTTMAEIGSCKLLLTTSKIDNFPAKLHLMRNYIVPESEKQSDGCQNPENVLLWRCLRCTTAAPFYFSTVDELYMDGGLIANNPTTVALIDFVKYSKLLEEDNVENCEKLGCLLSIGTGQQPRTATKVKNIKSSNPYKFIGAIIDIIKLVLSQVTVTDGFGAQHAMQYCSACKIPIFRFSPPLSKHYSLNVSKDSDAIAMMWETVEYIYARRNEMDKLAALFRAIHPKLDNEETLLEENE
;
A
#
# COMPACT_ATOMS: atom_id res chain seq x y z
N MET A 1 10.95 -22.44 5.68
CA MET A 1 9.96 -21.74 4.80
C MET A 1 9.44 -22.60 3.64
N ALA A 2 10.14 -23.67 3.21
CA ALA A 2 9.61 -24.62 2.23
C ALA A 2 8.57 -25.61 2.80
N GLU A 3 8.45 -25.78 4.13
CA GLU A 3 7.40 -26.68 4.67
C GLU A 3 6.03 -26.03 4.79
N GLN A 4 5.92 -24.70 4.92
CA GLN A 4 4.65 -24.02 4.66
C GLN A 4 4.32 -23.97 3.16
N MET A 5 5.32 -24.12 2.29
CA MET A 5 5.13 -24.34 0.86
C MET A 5 4.78 -25.79 0.55
N ASN A 6 5.14 -26.78 1.39
CA ASN A 6 4.78 -28.19 1.21
C ASN A 6 3.53 -28.63 1.95
N GLU A 7 3.07 -27.90 2.96
CA GLU A 7 1.65 -27.98 3.35
C GLU A 7 0.77 -27.22 2.37
N LYS A 8 1.25 -26.13 1.73
CA LYS A 8 0.55 -25.50 0.61
C LYS A 8 0.66 -26.28 -0.70
N ASN A 9 1.70 -27.10 -0.90
CA ASN A 9 1.89 -27.97 -2.07
C ASN A 9 1.43 -29.40 -1.85
N ALA A 10 1.22 -29.88 -0.61
CA ALA A 10 0.37 -31.04 -0.35
C ALA A 10 -1.11 -30.65 -0.44
N LYS A 11 -1.45 -29.40 -0.07
CA LYS A 11 -2.77 -28.79 -0.39
C LYS A 11 -2.90 -28.25 -1.83
N LYS A 12 -1.82 -28.20 -2.63
CA LYS A 12 -1.84 -27.86 -4.07
C LYS A 12 -1.52 -29.02 -5.03
N LYS A 13 -0.86 -30.09 -4.61
CA LYS A 13 -0.76 -31.36 -5.36
C LYS A 13 -1.93 -32.31 -5.13
N GLN A 14 -2.87 -31.94 -4.25
CA GLN A 14 -4.28 -32.35 -4.36
C GLN A 14 -5.14 -31.36 -5.17
N LYS A 15 -4.55 -30.35 -5.84
CA LYS A 15 -5.28 -29.30 -6.58
C LYS A 15 -4.69 -28.90 -7.94
N SER A 16 -3.80 -29.70 -8.52
CA SER A 16 -3.45 -29.57 -9.95
C SER A 16 -2.92 -30.90 -10.48
N GLY A 17 -3.87 -31.72 -10.89
CA GLY A 17 -3.75 -33.03 -11.52
C GLY A 17 -5.18 -33.43 -11.86
N ASN A 18 -5.54 -33.32 -13.14
CA ASN A 18 -6.85 -33.00 -13.74
C ASN A 18 -7.09 -31.47 -13.75
N ASP A 19 -7.06 -30.73 -14.85
CA ASP A 19 -7.54 -31.02 -16.21
C ASP A 19 -8.95 -31.62 -16.20
N GLY A 20 -9.95 -30.73 -16.32
CA GLY A 20 -11.36 -31.03 -16.50
C GLY A 20 -12.23 -30.86 -15.25
N ASP A 21 -13.13 -29.87 -15.28
CA ASP A 21 -14.42 -29.84 -14.58
C ASP A 21 -14.49 -30.31 -13.10
N SER A 22 -14.56 -29.38 -12.15
CA SER A 22 -15.24 -29.61 -10.86
C SER A 22 -16.13 -28.38 -10.57
N ALA A 23 -17.36 -28.47 -10.09
CA ALA A 23 -18.03 -29.54 -9.37
C ALA A 23 -19.53 -29.44 -9.63
N TRP A 24 -20.06 -30.31 -10.48
CA TRP A 24 -21.42 -30.80 -10.28
C TRP A 24 -21.22 -32.10 -9.50
N ASP A 25 -21.67 -32.18 -8.25
CA ASP A 25 -21.90 -33.51 -7.68
C ASP A 25 -22.86 -34.19 -8.65
N PHE A 26 -22.57 -35.40 -9.15
CA PHE A 26 -23.49 -36.11 -10.04
C PHE A 26 -24.17 -37.22 -9.26
N VAL A 27 -25.50 -37.28 -9.33
CA VAL A 27 -26.29 -38.42 -8.84
C VAL A 27 -26.39 -39.42 -9.98
N LYS A 28 -25.94 -40.65 -9.71
CA LYS A 28 -26.12 -41.78 -10.62
C LYS A 28 -27.51 -42.35 -10.37
N GLU A 29 -28.38 -42.30 -11.36
CA GLU A 29 -29.72 -42.85 -11.28
C GLU A 29 -29.90 -43.99 -12.28
N LYS A 30 -30.47 -45.10 -11.81
CA LYS A 30 -30.79 -46.26 -12.66
C LYS A 30 -32.10 -46.00 -13.39
N ILE A 31 -32.15 -46.29 -14.70
CA ILE A 31 -33.36 -46.23 -15.53
C ILE A 31 -33.44 -47.55 -16.30
N ILE A 32 -34.33 -48.45 -15.84
CA ILE A 32 -34.56 -49.80 -16.41
C ILE A 32 -33.23 -50.54 -16.65
N GLY A 33 -32.46 -50.75 -15.58
CA GLY A 33 -31.21 -51.53 -15.63
C GLY A 33 -29.95 -50.75 -16.03
N ILE A 34 -30.07 -49.55 -16.63
CA ILE A 34 -28.94 -48.76 -17.15
C ILE A 34 -28.70 -47.54 -16.24
N MET A 35 -27.45 -47.31 -15.82
CA MET A 35 -27.07 -46.18 -14.96
C MET A 35 -26.83 -44.91 -15.78
N PHE A 36 -27.49 -43.82 -15.42
CA PHE A 36 -27.29 -42.49 -16.00
C PHE A 36 -26.80 -41.50 -14.95
N THR A 37 -25.93 -40.57 -15.34
CA THR A 37 -25.41 -39.52 -14.46
C THR A 37 -26.17 -38.22 -14.68
N PHE A 38 -26.94 -37.80 -13.68
CA PHE A 38 -27.53 -36.46 -13.62
C PHE A 38 -26.71 -35.58 -12.69
N PRO A 39 -26.62 -34.27 -12.93
CA PRO A 39 -26.15 -33.34 -11.91
C PRO A 39 -26.99 -33.50 -10.63
N LYS A 40 -26.44 -33.23 -9.45
CA LYS A 40 -27.13 -33.28 -8.15
C LYS A 40 -27.99 -32.05 -7.96
N ASP A 41 -27.56 -30.92 -8.49
CA ASP A 41 -28.34 -29.70 -8.49
C ASP A 41 -29.50 -29.83 -9.50
N PRO A 42 -30.77 -29.71 -9.04
CA PRO A 42 -31.96 -29.85 -9.88
C PRO A 42 -32.15 -28.71 -10.88
N THR A 43 -31.40 -27.62 -10.79
CA THR A 43 -31.52 -26.41 -11.61
C THR A 43 -30.86 -26.49 -12.99
N ILE A 44 -30.03 -27.51 -13.22
CA ILE A 44 -29.20 -27.59 -14.42
C ILE A 44 -29.96 -28.24 -15.56
N SER A 45 -29.90 -27.61 -16.73
CA SER A 45 -30.42 -28.19 -17.96
C SER A 45 -29.59 -29.40 -18.40
N VAL A 46 -30.20 -30.58 -18.53
CA VAL A 46 -29.53 -31.81 -18.95
C VAL A 46 -30.13 -32.31 -20.26
N ILE A 47 -29.28 -32.65 -21.23
CA ILE A 47 -29.76 -33.37 -22.42
C ILE A 47 -30.07 -34.79 -21.99
N VAL A 48 -31.32 -35.18 -22.15
CA VAL A 48 -31.77 -36.53 -21.86
C VAL A 48 -31.91 -37.27 -23.19
N PRO A 49 -31.23 -38.43 -23.37
CA PRO A 49 -31.39 -39.21 -24.59
C PRO A 49 -32.86 -39.55 -24.84
N LYS A 50 -33.32 -39.50 -26.10
CA LYS A 50 -34.73 -39.81 -26.46
C LYS A 50 -35.19 -41.17 -25.95
N ASN A 51 -34.29 -42.15 -25.89
CA ASN A 51 -34.58 -43.51 -25.42
C ASN A 51 -34.86 -43.56 -23.90
N VAL A 52 -34.31 -42.61 -23.14
CA VAL A 52 -34.53 -42.48 -21.69
C VAL A 52 -35.86 -41.78 -21.41
N LEU A 53 -36.19 -40.74 -22.18
CA LEU A 53 -37.46 -40.01 -22.06
C LEU A 53 -38.68 -40.85 -22.44
N LYS A 54 -38.55 -41.72 -23.46
CA LYS A 54 -39.60 -42.70 -23.83
C LYS A 54 -39.96 -43.66 -22.69
N ARG A 55 -39.11 -43.76 -21.66
CA ARG A 55 -39.27 -44.64 -20.51
C ARG A 55 -39.70 -43.88 -19.24
N MET A 56 -39.82 -42.55 -19.29
CA MET A 56 -40.41 -41.74 -18.23
C MET A 56 -41.92 -41.66 -18.43
N ASN A 57 -42.68 -41.53 -17.34
CA ASN A 57 -44.12 -41.36 -17.42
C ASN A 57 -44.44 -39.93 -17.85
N VAL A 58 -45.06 -39.77 -19.02
CA VAL A 58 -45.55 -38.46 -19.46
C VAL A 58 -46.82 -38.16 -18.69
N GLU A 59 -46.75 -37.24 -17.75
CA GLU A 59 -47.88 -36.83 -16.92
C GLU A 59 -48.83 -35.90 -17.69
N GLU A 60 -48.25 -34.95 -18.44
CA GLU A 60 -48.99 -33.87 -19.09
C GLU A 60 -48.13 -33.16 -20.14
N SER A 61 -48.72 -32.74 -21.25
CA SER A 61 -48.05 -31.99 -22.32
C SER A 61 -48.66 -30.60 -22.48
N PHE A 62 -47.78 -29.60 -22.63
CA PHE A 62 -48.13 -28.19 -22.79
C PHE A 62 -47.39 -27.66 -24.01
N GLY A 63 -47.97 -27.82 -25.19
CA GLY A 63 -47.35 -27.45 -26.46
C GLY A 63 -46.01 -28.16 -26.65
N LYS A 64 -44.91 -27.39 -26.56
CA LYS A 64 -43.54 -27.90 -26.75
C LYS A 64 -42.85 -28.37 -25.47
N PHE A 65 -43.46 -28.12 -24.31
CA PHE A 65 -43.02 -28.61 -23.01
C PHE A 65 -43.85 -29.83 -22.58
N SER A 66 -43.25 -30.71 -21.79
CA SER A 66 -43.95 -31.83 -21.14
C SER A 66 -43.46 -32.02 -19.72
N ILE A 67 -44.37 -32.36 -18.80
CA ILE A 67 -44.02 -32.84 -17.47
C ILE A 67 -43.83 -34.34 -17.57
N GLN A 68 -42.64 -34.81 -17.25
CA GLN A 68 -42.32 -36.24 -17.21
C GLN A 68 -41.92 -36.61 -15.79
N SER A 69 -42.56 -37.61 -15.20
CA SER A 69 -42.30 -38.06 -13.84
C SER A 69 -41.43 -39.31 -13.84
N LYS A 70 -40.66 -39.45 -12.77
CA LYS A 70 -39.88 -40.65 -12.47
C LYS A 70 -39.98 -40.97 -10.99
N THR A 71 -40.31 -42.22 -10.69
CA THR A 71 -40.25 -42.77 -9.33
C THR A 71 -38.87 -43.36 -9.09
N SER A 72 -38.21 -42.98 -7.98
CA SER A 72 -36.94 -43.56 -7.56
C SER A 72 -37.13 -44.96 -6.98
N ASP A 73 -36.05 -45.73 -6.85
CA ASP A 73 -36.06 -47.06 -6.21
C ASP A 73 -36.52 -47.00 -4.73
N MET A 74 -36.49 -45.80 -4.11
CA MET A 74 -36.94 -45.52 -2.74
C MET A 74 -38.40 -45.00 -2.68
N GLY A 75 -39.12 -44.94 -3.81
CA GLY A 75 -40.52 -44.52 -3.89
C GLY A 75 -40.76 -43.00 -4.02
N GLU A 76 -39.71 -42.19 -4.09
CA GLU A 76 -39.83 -40.73 -4.25
C GLU A 76 -40.05 -40.36 -5.72
N ILE A 77 -41.04 -39.49 -6.00
CA ILE A 77 -41.35 -39.03 -7.36
C ILE A 77 -40.63 -37.71 -7.63
N THR A 78 -39.87 -37.68 -8.73
CA THR A 78 -39.24 -36.47 -9.26
C THR A 78 -39.90 -36.11 -10.59
N TYR A 79 -40.22 -34.83 -10.77
CA TYR A 79 -40.86 -34.30 -11.96
C TYR A 79 -39.87 -33.48 -12.77
N HIS A 80 -39.79 -33.77 -14.07
CA HIS A 80 -38.91 -33.11 -15.02
C HIS A 80 -39.73 -32.26 -15.99
N ILE A 81 -39.34 -31.00 -16.16
CA ILE A 81 -39.84 -30.18 -17.27
C ILE A 81 -38.96 -30.44 -18.47
N VAL A 82 -39.51 -31.16 -19.45
CA VAL A 82 -38.80 -31.56 -20.66
C VAL A 82 -39.23 -30.69 -21.82
N LEU A 83 -38.26 -30.08 -22.51
CA LEU A 83 -38.44 -29.37 -23.76
C LEU A 83 -38.03 -30.27 -24.92
N ASN A 84 -38.93 -30.45 -25.90
CA ASN A 84 -38.59 -31.11 -27.17
C ASN A 84 -37.87 -30.13 -28.10
N TRP A 85 -36.58 -30.36 -28.33
CA TRP A 85 -35.69 -29.48 -29.09
C TRP A 85 -35.19 -30.16 -30.38
N LYS A 86 -34.68 -29.37 -31.34
CA LYS A 86 -34.31 -29.77 -32.71
C LYS A 86 -33.33 -30.96 -32.78
N GLN A 87 -32.51 -31.18 -31.73
CA GLN A 87 -31.46 -32.22 -31.68
C GLN A 87 -31.71 -33.30 -30.60
N GLY A 88 -32.85 -33.29 -29.90
CA GLY A 88 -33.13 -34.15 -28.74
C GLY A 88 -34.08 -33.49 -27.76
N SER A 89 -34.38 -34.11 -26.61
CA SER A 89 -35.14 -33.40 -25.56
C SER A 89 -34.28 -33.12 -24.34
N VAL A 90 -34.55 -31.99 -23.70
CA VAL A 90 -33.73 -31.43 -22.63
C VAL A 90 -34.59 -31.27 -21.39
N SER A 91 -34.15 -31.86 -20.29
CA SER A 91 -34.72 -31.59 -18.98
C SER A 91 -34.25 -30.21 -18.56
N LEU A 92 -35.15 -29.23 -18.55
CA LEU A 92 -34.86 -27.84 -18.20
C LEU A 92 -34.67 -27.65 -16.70
N HIS A 93 -35.53 -28.28 -15.90
CA HIS A 93 -35.53 -28.18 -14.45
C HIS A 93 -36.27 -29.37 -13.82
N ARG A 94 -35.90 -29.72 -12.58
CA ARG A 94 -36.49 -30.81 -11.79
C ARG A 94 -37.16 -30.27 -10.53
N PHE A 95 -38.30 -30.85 -10.18
CA PHE A 95 -39.11 -30.52 -9.00
C PHE A 95 -39.55 -31.78 -8.26
N ASN A 96 -39.87 -31.63 -6.97
CA ASN A 96 -40.41 -32.73 -6.15
C ASN A 96 -41.95 -32.73 -6.10
N LYS A 97 -42.59 -31.65 -6.56
CA LYS A 97 -44.05 -31.50 -6.63
C LYS A 97 -44.49 -31.22 -8.06
N ARG A 98 -45.66 -31.75 -8.43
CA ARG A 98 -46.22 -31.61 -9.78
C ARG A 98 -46.75 -30.19 -10.03
N GLU A 99 -47.36 -29.59 -9.02
CA GLU A 99 -47.98 -28.27 -9.10
C GLU A 99 -46.94 -27.19 -9.44
N ASP A 100 -45.78 -27.24 -8.79
CA ASP A 100 -44.66 -26.33 -9.04
C ASP A 100 -44.17 -26.41 -10.50
N CYS A 101 -44.19 -27.60 -11.13
CA CYS A 101 -43.89 -27.74 -12.55
C CYS A 101 -44.90 -27.02 -13.44
N LYS A 102 -46.20 -27.08 -13.10
CA LYS A 102 -47.25 -26.42 -13.89
C LYS A 102 -47.11 -24.90 -13.83
N GLU A 103 -46.86 -24.36 -12.65
CA GLU A 103 -46.61 -22.92 -12.49
C GLU A 103 -45.37 -22.46 -13.24
N PHE A 104 -44.30 -23.25 -13.18
CA PHE A 104 -43.07 -22.94 -13.92
C PHE A 104 -43.26 -22.97 -15.43
N ILE A 105 -44.00 -23.96 -15.96
CA ILE A 105 -44.31 -24.04 -17.40
C ILE A 105 -45.14 -22.82 -17.86
N LYS A 106 -46.13 -22.39 -17.06
CA LYS A 106 -46.90 -21.16 -17.35
C LYS A 106 -45.98 -19.94 -17.47
N MET A 107 -44.96 -19.84 -16.63
CA MET A 107 -43.96 -18.78 -16.70
C MET A 107 -43.03 -18.90 -17.93
N LEU A 108 -42.71 -20.12 -18.38
CA LEU A 108 -41.86 -20.36 -19.56
C LEU A 108 -42.58 -20.14 -20.90
N HIS A 109 -43.90 -20.32 -20.95
CA HIS A 109 -44.70 -20.28 -22.17
C HIS A 109 -44.49 -19.02 -23.04
N PRO A 110 -44.40 -17.79 -22.48
CA PRO A 110 -44.12 -16.59 -23.29
C PRO A 110 -42.76 -16.59 -24.00
N PHE A 111 -41.82 -17.45 -23.58
CA PHE A 111 -40.44 -17.48 -24.07
C PHE A 111 -40.18 -18.65 -25.03
N GLU A 112 -41.21 -19.38 -25.45
CA GLU A 112 -41.11 -20.59 -26.28
C GLU A 112 -40.19 -20.42 -27.49
N GLU A 113 -40.30 -19.29 -28.20
CA GLU A 113 -39.50 -19.02 -29.39
C GLU A 113 -38.00 -18.91 -29.09
N LEU A 114 -37.63 -18.30 -27.96
CA LEU A 114 -36.22 -18.11 -27.60
C LEU A 114 -35.49 -19.43 -27.40
N PHE A 115 -36.17 -20.45 -26.88
CA PHE A 115 -35.61 -21.79 -26.69
C PHE A 115 -35.14 -22.44 -28.00
N PHE A 116 -35.71 -22.06 -29.15
CA PHE A 116 -35.33 -22.58 -30.47
C PHE A 116 -34.25 -21.76 -31.19
N LEU A 117 -33.93 -20.57 -30.65
CA LEU A 117 -32.93 -19.65 -31.19
C LEU A 117 -31.61 -19.71 -30.42
N VAL A 118 -31.60 -20.26 -29.20
CA VAL A 118 -30.39 -20.45 -28.38
C VAL A 118 -29.75 -21.81 -28.61
N GLY A 119 -28.44 -21.93 -28.36
CA GLY A 119 -27.72 -23.20 -28.33
C GLY A 119 -27.66 -23.82 -26.93
N LYS A 120 -27.24 -25.09 -26.82
CA LYS A 120 -27.26 -25.88 -25.56
C LYS A 120 -26.63 -25.15 -24.37
N LYS A 121 -25.50 -24.48 -24.59
CA LYS A 121 -24.74 -23.77 -23.55
C LYS A 121 -25.46 -22.54 -22.99
N THR A 122 -26.35 -21.92 -23.78
CA THR A 122 -27.07 -20.69 -23.40
C THR A 122 -28.44 -21.01 -22.80
N LEU A 123 -28.98 -22.20 -23.05
CA LEU A 123 -30.30 -22.62 -22.57
C LEU A 123 -30.39 -22.67 -21.04
N SER A 124 -29.35 -23.13 -20.34
CA SER A 124 -29.28 -23.06 -18.87
C SER A 124 -29.39 -21.61 -18.36
N LYS A 125 -28.64 -20.69 -19.00
CA LYS A 125 -28.65 -19.25 -18.65
C LYS A 125 -29.99 -18.58 -18.94
N LEU A 126 -30.69 -19.04 -19.98
CA LEU A 126 -32.02 -18.55 -20.31
C LEU A 126 -33.04 -18.94 -19.24
N VAL A 127 -33.02 -20.19 -18.80
CA VAL A 127 -33.90 -20.66 -17.72
C VAL A 127 -33.58 -19.95 -16.40
N SER A 128 -32.30 -19.70 -16.10
CA SER A 128 -31.91 -18.94 -14.88
C SER A 128 -32.37 -17.48 -14.94
N LEU A 129 -32.20 -16.79 -16.07
CA LEU A 129 -32.63 -15.40 -16.21
C LEU A 129 -34.14 -15.22 -16.10
N ILE A 130 -34.94 -16.12 -16.69
CA ILE A 130 -36.40 -16.06 -16.58
C ILE A 130 -36.84 -16.23 -15.12
N LYS A 131 -36.14 -17.08 -14.35
CA LYS A 131 -36.38 -17.26 -12.91
C LYS A 131 -36.03 -16.02 -12.09
N GLU A 132 -34.85 -15.46 -12.35
CA GLU A 132 -34.35 -14.29 -11.62
C GLU A 132 -35.22 -13.05 -11.90
N HIS A 133 -35.78 -12.96 -13.11
CA HIS A 133 -36.59 -11.84 -13.55
C HIS A 133 -37.94 -12.29 -14.13
N PRO A 134 -38.90 -12.73 -13.29
CA PRO A 134 -40.16 -13.31 -13.75
C PRO A 134 -41.07 -12.32 -14.48
N LEU A 135 -40.87 -11.01 -14.28
CA LEU A 135 -41.63 -9.93 -14.91
C LEU A 135 -41.01 -9.46 -16.25
N TRP A 136 -39.85 -10.00 -16.63
CA TRP A 136 -39.25 -9.65 -17.90
C TRP A 136 -40.03 -10.26 -19.06
N ARG A 137 -39.96 -9.58 -20.21
CA ARG A 137 -40.57 -10.07 -21.46
C ARG A 137 -39.51 -10.73 -22.34
N PRO A 138 -39.90 -11.50 -23.36
CA PRO A 138 -38.95 -12.18 -24.25
C PRO A 138 -37.89 -11.24 -24.84
N VAL A 139 -38.26 -9.99 -25.17
CA VAL A 139 -37.33 -8.98 -25.67
C VAL A 139 -36.19 -8.64 -24.70
N HIS A 140 -36.47 -8.57 -23.40
CA HIS A 140 -35.45 -8.28 -22.37
C HIS A 140 -34.49 -9.45 -22.18
N VAL A 141 -35.03 -10.67 -22.09
CA VAL A 141 -34.23 -11.89 -21.95
C VAL A 141 -33.37 -12.11 -23.20
N ALA A 142 -33.94 -11.90 -24.39
CA ALA A 142 -33.22 -11.98 -25.66
C ALA A 142 -32.08 -10.96 -25.74
N ALA A 143 -32.32 -9.72 -25.30
CA ALA A 143 -31.30 -8.68 -25.26
C ALA A 143 -30.18 -9.00 -24.27
N SER A 144 -30.53 -9.44 -23.06
CA SER A 144 -29.56 -9.79 -22.01
C SER A 144 -28.66 -10.96 -22.43
N LEU A 145 -29.18 -11.90 -23.21
CA LEU A 145 -28.43 -13.06 -23.70
C LEU A 145 -27.74 -12.85 -25.04
N GLY A 146 -28.03 -11.75 -25.74
CA GLY A 146 -27.43 -11.47 -27.05
C GLY A 146 -28.01 -12.33 -28.18
N ILE A 147 -29.28 -12.73 -28.10
CA ILE A 147 -29.93 -13.62 -29.08
C ILE A 147 -30.25 -12.84 -30.36
N MET A 148 -29.25 -12.62 -31.21
CA MET A 148 -29.40 -11.89 -32.47
C MET A 148 -30.55 -12.39 -33.38
N PRO A 149 -30.73 -13.71 -33.58
CA PRO A 149 -31.78 -14.21 -34.47
C PRO A 149 -33.20 -13.77 -34.07
N PHE A 150 -33.44 -13.53 -32.77
CA PHE A 150 -34.73 -13.05 -32.29
C PHE A 150 -35.04 -11.65 -32.85
N PHE A 151 -34.05 -10.77 -32.85
CA PHE A 151 -34.20 -9.40 -33.36
C PHE A 151 -34.25 -9.35 -34.89
N GLN A 152 -33.57 -10.28 -35.57
CA GLN A 152 -33.68 -10.43 -37.03
C GLN A 152 -35.05 -10.94 -37.48
N ALA A 153 -35.64 -11.87 -36.71
CA ALA A 153 -37.00 -12.33 -36.98
C ALA A 153 -38.03 -11.22 -36.81
N LEU A 154 -37.82 -10.32 -35.84
CA LEU A 154 -38.67 -9.14 -35.64
C LEU A 154 -38.60 -8.15 -36.82
N GLU A 155 -37.47 -8.05 -37.53
CA GLU A 155 -37.33 -7.22 -38.74
C GLU A 155 -38.09 -7.81 -39.92
N LEU A 156 -37.98 -9.11 -40.18
CA LEU A 156 -38.65 -9.78 -41.31
C LEU A 156 -40.18 -9.72 -41.23
N GLN A 157 -40.75 -9.55 -40.03
CA GLN A 157 -42.18 -9.37 -39.84
C GLN A 157 -42.66 -7.93 -40.16
N THR A 158 -41.75 -6.97 -40.34
CA THR A 158 -42.09 -5.52 -40.50
C THR A 158 -42.30 -5.03 -41.93
N GLU A 159 -42.01 -5.83 -42.97
CA GLU A 159 -42.32 -5.46 -44.36
C GLU A 159 -43.83 -5.31 -44.62
N ASN A 160 -44.68 -5.80 -43.71
CA ASN A 160 -46.14 -5.69 -43.76
C ASN A 160 -46.68 -4.69 -42.71
N LYS A 161 -46.55 -3.37 -42.95
CA LYS A 161 -47.28 -2.25 -42.29
C LYS A 161 -47.32 -2.14 -40.73
N GLU A 162 -46.72 -3.04 -39.95
CA GLU A 162 -46.77 -3.02 -38.47
C GLU A 162 -45.52 -2.40 -37.79
N ASN A 163 -44.91 -1.37 -38.40
CA ASN A 163 -43.74 -0.67 -37.83
C ASN A 163 -43.94 -0.15 -36.40
N LEU A 164 -45.19 0.09 -35.98
CA LEU A 164 -45.51 0.63 -34.66
C LEU A 164 -45.37 -0.41 -33.52
N ILE A 165 -45.63 -1.70 -33.79
CA ILE A 165 -45.69 -2.74 -32.76
C ILE A 165 -44.27 -3.18 -32.38
N THR A 166 -43.42 -3.47 -33.36
CA THR A 166 -42.01 -3.83 -33.15
C THR A 166 -41.26 -2.70 -32.43
N PHE A 167 -41.51 -1.45 -32.82
CA PHE A 167 -40.90 -0.29 -32.14
C PHE A 167 -41.39 -0.11 -30.70
N ARG A 168 -42.67 -0.40 -30.41
CA ARG A 168 -43.22 -0.41 -29.04
C ARG A 168 -42.62 -1.52 -28.19
N LEU A 169 -42.38 -2.70 -28.76
CA LEU A 169 -41.75 -3.82 -28.05
C LEU A 169 -40.29 -3.52 -27.66
N LEU A 170 -39.52 -2.87 -28.54
CA LEU A 170 -38.12 -2.50 -28.28
C LEU A 170 -37.98 -1.38 -27.23
N LYS A 171 -39.00 -0.53 -27.10
CA LYS A 171 -39.10 0.54 -26.09
C LYS A 171 -39.66 0.08 -24.74
N LEU A 172 -40.13 -1.15 -24.66
CA LEU A 172 -40.74 -1.66 -23.45
C LEU A 172 -39.69 -1.64 -22.33
N ALA A 173 -40.07 -1.08 -21.18
CA ALA A 173 -39.23 -1.05 -20.00
C ALA A 173 -39.38 -2.36 -19.22
N SER A 174 -38.25 -2.90 -18.76
CA SER A 174 -38.26 -4.02 -17.81
C SER A 174 -38.85 -3.59 -16.47
N SER A 175 -39.44 -4.53 -15.75
CA SER A 175 -39.86 -4.32 -14.37
C SER A 175 -39.09 -5.29 -13.49
N PRO A 176 -38.52 -4.86 -12.35
CA PRO A 176 -38.61 -3.52 -11.74
C PRO A 176 -37.51 -2.52 -12.16
N GLU A 177 -36.60 -2.86 -13.08
CA GLU A 177 -35.39 -2.05 -13.35
C GLU A 177 -35.61 -0.87 -14.30
N GLY A 178 -36.68 -0.89 -15.10
CA GLY A 178 -36.97 0.15 -16.10
C GLY A 178 -36.07 0.07 -17.34
N GLN A 179 -35.33 -1.01 -17.54
CA GLN A 179 -34.32 -1.10 -18.61
C GLN A 179 -34.98 -1.51 -19.94
N CYS A 180 -34.58 -0.88 -21.04
CA CYS A 180 -34.99 -1.33 -22.37
C CYS A 180 -34.03 -2.39 -22.92
N ALA A 181 -34.40 -3.01 -24.04
CA ALA A 181 -33.59 -4.01 -24.72
C ALA A 181 -32.16 -3.51 -25.03
N LEU A 182 -32.02 -2.24 -25.43
CA LEU A 182 -30.71 -1.65 -25.72
C LEU A 182 -29.83 -1.54 -24.46
N HIS A 183 -30.40 -1.12 -23.32
CA HIS A 183 -29.67 -1.06 -22.03
C HIS A 183 -29.14 -2.43 -21.62
N LEU A 184 -29.98 -3.46 -21.71
CA LEU A 184 -29.61 -4.84 -21.35
C LEU A 184 -28.53 -5.41 -22.28
N ALA A 185 -28.62 -5.13 -23.59
CA ALA A 185 -27.60 -5.54 -24.55
C ALA A 185 -26.25 -4.88 -24.28
N ILE A 186 -26.24 -3.60 -23.90
CA ILE A 186 -25.03 -2.86 -23.53
C ILE A 186 -24.45 -3.38 -22.22
N ALA A 187 -25.28 -3.51 -21.18
CA ALA A 187 -24.86 -3.95 -19.84
C ALA A 187 -24.19 -5.35 -19.87
N ASN A 188 -24.68 -6.24 -20.74
CA ASN A 188 -24.11 -7.56 -20.96
C ASN A 188 -22.99 -7.60 -22.01
N ASN A 189 -22.54 -6.44 -22.51
CA ASN A 189 -21.44 -6.28 -23.46
C ASN A 189 -21.64 -7.01 -24.81
N HIS A 190 -22.88 -7.07 -25.31
CA HIS A 190 -23.21 -7.69 -26.59
C HIS A 190 -23.00 -6.74 -27.76
N PHE A 191 -21.74 -6.42 -28.07
CA PHE A 191 -21.36 -5.43 -29.07
C PHE A 191 -22.07 -5.59 -30.43
N ARG A 192 -22.14 -6.81 -30.95
CA ARG A 192 -22.80 -7.08 -32.25
C ARG A 192 -24.28 -6.75 -32.20
N LEU A 193 -24.96 -7.16 -31.12
CA LEU A 193 -26.37 -6.90 -30.94
C LEU A 193 -26.64 -5.40 -30.80
N VAL A 194 -25.83 -4.68 -30.01
CA VAL A 194 -25.97 -3.23 -29.87
C VAL A 194 -25.85 -2.52 -31.21
N LYS A 195 -24.84 -2.89 -32.02
CA LYS A 195 -24.69 -2.34 -33.39
C LYS A 195 -25.93 -2.60 -34.24
N TYR A 196 -26.50 -3.80 -34.18
CA TYR A 196 -27.69 -4.16 -34.94
C TYR A 196 -28.96 -3.45 -34.44
N LEU A 197 -29.18 -3.37 -33.13
CA LEU A 197 -30.31 -2.63 -32.54
C LEU A 197 -30.28 -1.15 -32.92
N MET A 198 -29.10 -0.53 -32.93
CA MET A 198 -28.96 0.90 -33.25
C MET A 198 -28.98 1.21 -34.74
N HIS A 199 -28.25 0.46 -35.57
CA HIS A 199 -28.10 0.78 -36.99
C HIS A 199 -29.03 -0.02 -37.92
N GLY A 200 -29.47 -1.20 -37.50
CA GLY A 200 -30.45 -2.00 -38.24
C GLY A 200 -31.88 -1.61 -37.86
N LEU A 201 -32.20 -1.67 -36.57
CA LEU A 201 -33.56 -1.42 -36.07
C LEU A 201 -33.83 0.03 -35.63
N ASN A 202 -32.86 0.94 -35.78
CA ASN A 202 -32.98 2.36 -35.43
C ASN A 202 -33.51 2.63 -34.00
N VAL A 203 -33.12 1.79 -33.02
CA VAL A 203 -33.51 1.99 -31.62
C VAL A 203 -32.80 3.23 -31.05
N PRO A 204 -33.53 4.24 -30.55
CA PRO A 204 -32.89 5.47 -30.10
C PRO A 204 -32.15 5.25 -28.77
N PRO A 205 -30.89 5.72 -28.65
CA PRO A 205 -30.08 5.60 -27.44
C PRO A 205 -30.52 6.56 -26.32
N THR A 206 -31.49 7.44 -26.58
CA THR A 206 -32.01 8.47 -25.67
C THR A 206 -33.01 7.96 -24.65
N GLN A 207 -33.47 6.71 -24.78
CA GLN A 207 -34.35 6.10 -23.78
C GLN A 207 -33.65 6.05 -22.43
N ILE A 208 -34.41 6.28 -21.36
CA ILE A 208 -33.90 6.29 -19.99
C ILE A 208 -34.52 5.16 -19.18
N ASP A 209 -33.77 4.62 -18.24
CA ASP A 209 -34.30 3.71 -17.23
C ASP A 209 -34.96 4.47 -16.05
N LYS A 210 -35.37 3.74 -15.01
CA LYS A 210 -35.98 4.32 -13.81
C LYS A 210 -35.06 5.28 -13.04
N ASN A 211 -33.75 5.15 -13.22
CA ASN A 211 -32.73 6.00 -12.61
C ASN A 211 -32.29 7.13 -13.57
N GLY A 212 -33.00 7.35 -14.68
CA GLY A 212 -32.65 8.38 -15.66
C GLY A 212 -31.44 8.04 -16.53
N LYS A 213 -30.92 6.81 -16.47
CA LYS A 213 -29.73 6.41 -17.24
C LYS A 213 -30.09 6.02 -18.66
N ASN A 214 -29.40 6.64 -19.61
CA ASN A 214 -29.51 6.32 -21.03
C ASN A 214 -28.45 5.31 -21.49
N ALA A 215 -28.50 4.93 -22.78
CA ALA A 215 -27.56 3.97 -23.37
C ALA A 215 -26.08 4.35 -23.18
N LEU A 216 -25.75 5.65 -23.19
CA LEU A 216 -24.37 6.13 -23.04
C LEU A 216 -23.88 6.01 -21.60
N HIS A 217 -24.73 6.21 -20.60
CA HIS A 217 -24.40 5.92 -19.19
C HIS A 217 -24.06 4.44 -19.00
N TYR A 218 -24.85 3.54 -19.60
CA TYR A 218 -24.55 2.11 -19.57
C TYR A 218 -23.22 1.81 -20.27
N ALA A 219 -23.00 2.35 -21.47
CA ALA A 219 -21.75 2.14 -22.23
C ALA A 219 -20.50 2.63 -21.48
N ALA A 220 -20.61 3.76 -20.77
CA ALA A 220 -19.55 4.35 -19.95
C ALA A 220 -19.02 3.38 -18.87
N THR A 221 -19.87 2.52 -18.31
CA THR A 221 -19.47 1.50 -17.32
C THR A 221 -18.73 0.30 -17.94
N ILE A 222 -18.92 0.06 -19.24
CA ILE A 222 -18.49 -1.16 -19.93
C ILE A 222 -17.14 -0.96 -20.61
N ASN A 223 -17.10 -0.33 -21.79
CA ASN A 223 -15.89 -0.09 -22.58
C ASN A 223 -16.03 1.00 -23.66
N GLU A 224 -14.89 1.48 -24.17
CA GLU A 224 -14.82 2.52 -25.22
C GLU A 224 -15.45 2.13 -26.57
N LYS A 225 -15.46 0.84 -26.92
CA LYS A 225 -16.02 0.37 -28.20
C LYS A 225 -17.52 0.60 -28.24
N MET A 226 -18.19 0.43 -27.10
CA MET A 226 -19.63 0.66 -26.98
C MET A 226 -19.99 2.14 -27.13
N ILE A 227 -19.18 3.03 -26.53
CA ILE A 227 -19.32 4.48 -26.70
C ILE A 227 -19.19 4.85 -28.17
N LYS A 228 -18.13 4.39 -28.84
CA LYS A 228 -17.89 4.68 -30.26
C LYS A 228 -19.08 4.31 -31.15
N VAL A 229 -19.71 3.14 -30.93
CA VAL A 229 -20.89 2.72 -31.71
C VAL A 229 -22.09 3.64 -31.46
N ILE A 230 -22.35 4.03 -30.22
CA ILE A 230 -23.47 4.92 -29.90
C ILE A 230 -23.27 6.30 -30.54
N MET A 231 -22.04 6.80 -30.52
CA MET A 231 -21.65 8.11 -31.05
C MET A 231 -21.68 8.21 -32.58
N LEU A 232 -21.84 7.11 -33.31
CA LEU A 232 -22.03 7.13 -34.76
C LEU A 232 -23.39 7.73 -35.18
N THR A 233 -24.32 7.86 -34.24
CA THR A 233 -25.67 8.40 -34.49
C THR A 233 -25.79 9.82 -33.93
N GLU A 234 -26.50 10.71 -34.63
CA GLU A 234 -26.78 12.08 -34.13
C GLU A 234 -27.57 12.06 -32.81
N SER A 235 -28.47 11.08 -32.65
CA SER A 235 -29.19 10.85 -31.39
C SER A 235 -28.26 10.43 -30.24
N GLY A 236 -27.10 9.82 -30.53
CA GLY A 236 -26.07 9.52 -29.54
C GLY A 236 -25.40 10.78 -28.98
N LYS A 237 -25.20 11.82 -29.79
CA LYS A 237 -24.62 13.10 -29.33
C LYS A 237 -25.52 13.82 -28.32
N GLN A 238 -26.84 13.71 -28.49
CA GLN A 238 -27.82 14.26 -27.53
C GLN A 238 -27.68 13.63 -26.13
N CYS A 239 -27.19 12.39 -26.05
CA CYS A 239 -27.00 11.68 -24.79
C CYS A 239 -25.79 12.16 -23.97
N LEU A 240 -24.86 12.92 -24.56
CA LEU A 240 -23.59 13.33 -23.92
C LEU A 240 -23.80 14.20 -22.68
N SER A 241 -24.78 15.11 -22.72
CA SER A 241 -25.09 16.06 -21.64
C SER A 241 -26.29 15.63 -20.79
N ALA A 242 -26.87 14.47 -21.08
CA ALA A 242 -28.01 13.96 -20.30
C ALA A 242 -27.55 13.63 -18.88
N LEU A 243 -28.37 13.98 -17.90
CA LEU A 243 -28.09 13.73 -16.48
C LEU A 243 -29.03 12.66 -15.96
N ASP A 244 -28.49 11.73 -15.18
CA ASP A 244 -29.30 10.74 -14.47
C ASP A 244 -29.99 11.33 -13.22
N THR A 245 -30.66 10.47 -12.44
CA THR A 245 -31.33 10.90 -11.19
C THR A 245 -30.37 11.42 -10.14
N ASP A 246 -29.14 10.90 -10.10
CA ASP A 246 -28.07 11.38 -9.22
C ASP A 246 -27.44 12.69 -9.73
N GLY A 247 -27.74 13.06 -10.98
CA GLY A 247 -27.21 14.24 -11.63
C GLY A 247 -25.86 14.02 -12.28
N ASP A 248 -25.45 12.77 -12.45
CA ASP A 248 -24.21 12.41 -13.11
C ASP A 248 -24.43 12.31 -14.62
N SER A 249 -23.51 12.87 -15.39
CA SER A 249 -23.45 12.70 -16.84
C SER A 249 -22.83 11.35 -17.20
N PRO A 250 -22.86 10.91 -18.48
CA PRO A 250 -22.13 9.73 -18.92
C PRO A 250 -20.62 9.84 -18.65
N MET A 251 -20.06 11.06 -18.69
CA MET A 251 -18.66 11.33 -18.30
C MET A 251 -18.43 11.02 -16.82
N MET A 252 -19.27 11.57 -15.93
CA MET A 252 -19.20 11.27 -14.49
C MET A 252 -19.38 9.78 -14.20
N THR A 253 -20.28 9.12 -14.93
CA THR A 253 -20.48 7.67 -14.82
C THR A 253 -19.23 6.88 -15.24
N ALA A 254 -18.52 7.30 -16.30
CA ALA A 254 -17.26 6.66 -16.70
C ALA A 254 -16.16 6.84 -15.64
N ILE A 255 -16.11 8.01 -15.01
CA ILE A 255 -15.20 8.33 -13.91
C ILE A 255 -15.54 7.47 -12.68
N GLY A 256 -16.81 7.41 -12.29
CA GLY A 256 -17.28 6.58 -11.18
C GLY A 256 -17.00 5.09 -11.41
N ALA A 257 -17.17 4.60 -12.64
CA ALA A 257 -16.83 3.24 -13.02
C ALA A 257 -15.31 2.97 -13.16
N CYS A 258 -14.47 3.99 -12.98
CA CYS A 258 -13.01 3.94 -13.10
C CYS A 258 -12.54 3.38 -14.46
N LYS A 259 -13.10 3.90 -15.57
CA LYS A 259 -12.81 3.45 -16.94
C LYS A 259 -12.07 4.54 -17.74
N PRO A 260 -10.72 4.60 -17.72
CA PRO A 260 -9.96 5.66 -18.39
C PRO A 260 -10.19 5.73 -19.90
N GLY A 261 -10.29 4.59 -20.59
CA GLY A 261 -10.59 4.57 -22.03
C GLY A 261 -11.97 5.14 -22.37
N CYS A 262 -12.97 4.94 -21.50
CA CYS A 262 -14.29 5.54 -21.68
C CYS A 262 -14.24 7.05 -21.47
N ILE A 263 -13.52 7.53 -20.45
CA ILE A 263 -13.33 8.96 -20.17
C ILE A 263 -12.72 9.67 -21.39
N LEU A 264 -11.59 9.16 -21.87
CA LEU A 264 -10.90 9.72 -23.05
C LEU A 264 -11.79 9.67 -24.30
N SER A 265 -12.48 8.55 -24.53
CA SER A 265 -13.38 8.42 -25.67
C SER A 265 -14.53 9.42 -25.61
N LEU A 266 -15.17 9.61 -24.45
CA LEU A 266 -16.26 10.58 -24.31
C LEU A 266 -15.77 12.00 -24.55
N PHE A 267 -14.61 12.35 -24.00
CA PHE A 267 -14.00 13.67 -24.18
C PHE A 267 -13.71 13.97 -25.65
N HIS A 268 -13.11 13.02 -26.38
CA HIS A 268 -12.83 13.16 -27.81
C HIS A 268 -14.09 13.35 -28.66
N HIS A 269 -15.26 12.88 -28.21
CA HIS A 269 -16.53 13.10 -28.90
C HIS A 269 -17.30 14.34 -28.38
N GLY A 270 -16.66 15.21 -27.59
CA GLY A 270 -17.22 16.50 -27.16
C GLY A 270 -17.97 16.49 -25.84
N ALA A 271 -17.82 15.45 -25.00
CA ALA A 271 -18.37 15.47 -23.64
C ALA A 271 -17.61 16.49 -22.77
N LYS A 272 -18.36 17.34 -22.05
CA LYS A 272 -17.81 18.36 -21.14
C LYS A 272 -17.48 17.79 -19.76
N MET A 273 -16.51 18.42 -19.09
CA MET A 273 -16.06 18.10 -17.72
C MET A 273 -16.82 18.94 -16.68
N ASP A 274 -18.16 18.90 -16.75
CA ASP A 274 -19.01 19.73 -15.90
C ASP A 274 -19.24 19.11 -14.51
N ARG A 275 -19.64 19.96 -13.55
CA ARG A 275 -20.04 19.54 -12.21
C ARG A 275 -21.36 18.78 -12.26
N ASN A 276 -21.55 17.80 -11.37
CA ASN A 276 -22.84 17.14 -11.22
C ASN A 276 -23.84 18.00 -10.42
N LYS A 277 -25.10 17.55 -10.32
CA LYS A 277 -26.14 18.27 -9.54
C LYS A 277 -25.78 18.50 -8.06
N LYS A 278 -24.87 17.70 -7.50
CA LYS A 278 -24.37 17.82 -6.11
C LYS A 278 -23.21 18.82 -5.99
N GLY A 279 -22.82 19.50 -7.08
CA GLY A 279 -21.72 20.46 -7.12
C GLY A 279 -20.33 19.82 -7.16
N LEU A 280 -20.23 18.49 -7.28
CA LEU A 280 -18.95 17.78 -7.37
C LEU A 280 -18.40 17.92 -8.78
N SER A 281 -17.14 18.34 -8.88
CA SER A 281 -16.40 18.32 -10.15
C SER A 281 -15.99 16.90 -10.53
N PRO A 282 -15.64 16.66 -11.81
CA PRO A 282 -15.12 15.36 -12.27
C PRO A 282 -13.92 14.87 -11.45
N LEU A 283 -13.02 15.77 -11.06
CA LEU A 283 -11.88 15.44 -10.21
C LEU A 283 -12.33 15.01 -8.81
N HIS A 284 -13.23 15.74 -8.16
CA HIS A 284 -13.77 15.31 -6.86
C HIS A 284 -14.44 13.94 -6.96
N HIS A 285 -15.24 13.72 -8.01
CA HIS A 285 -15.91 12.45 -8.24
C HIS A 285 -14.91 11.29 -8.44
N ALA A 286 -13.79 11.53 -9.13
CA ALA A 286 -12.71 10.56 -9.30
C ALA A 286 -12.01 10.23 -7.96
N MET A 287 -11.75 11.24 -7.14
CA MET A 287 -11.04 11.11 -5.87
C MET A 287 -11.84 10.35 -4.79
N ILE A 288 -13.18 10.36 -4.87
CA ILE A 288 -14.07 9.63 -3.93
C ILE A 288 -14.07 8.11 -4.19
N GLN A 289 -13.66 7.66 -5.37
CA GLN A 289 -13.80 6.26 -5.75
C GLN A 289 -12.90 5.33 -4.94
N LYS A 290 -13.48 4.22 -4.46
CA LYS A 290 -12.77 3.20 -3.67
C LYS A 290 -12.00 2.17 -4.50
N ALA A 291 -12.14 2.19 -5.83
CA ALA A 291 -11.59 1.14 -6.67
C ALA A 291 -10.05 1.23 -6.77
N HIS A 292 -9.35 0.09 -6.73
CA HIS A 292 -7.90 0.01 -6.98
C HIS A 292 -7.49 0.57 -8.36
N ARG A 293 -8.44 0.70 -9.30
CA ARG A 293 -8.23 1.25 -10.64
C ARG A 293 -8.49 2.76 -10.74
N ALA A 294 -8.85 3.42 -9.62
CA ALA A 294 -9.09 4.85 -9.58
C ALA A 294 -7.88 5.65 -10.07
N GLY A 295 -6.65 5.20 -9.78
CA GLY A 295 -5.43 5.91 -10.17
C GLY A 295 -5.35 6.26 -11.66
N LYS A 296 -5.56 5.29 -12.56
CA LYS A 296 -5.54 5.54 -14.01
C LYS A 296 -6.67 6.47 -14.48
N SER A 297 -7.80 6.45 -13.77
CA SER A 297 -8.92 7.34 -14.10
C SER A 297 -8.65 8.76 -13.62
N ILE A 298 -8.03 8.92 -12.45
CA ILE A 298 -7.55 10.21 -11.93
C ILE A 298 -6.50 10.79 -12.88
N GLU A 299 -5.50 9.99 -13.29
CA GLU A 299 -4.50 10.40 -14.28
C GLU A 299 -5.14 10.87 -15.59
N ALA A 300 -6.18 10.18 -16.08
CA ALA A 300 -6.91 10.58 -17.26
C ALA A 300 -7.68 11.90 -17.06
N VAL A 301 -8.37 12.06 -15.93
CA VAL A 301 -9.11 13.29 -15.61
C VAL A 301 -8.17 14.48 -15.46
N VAL A 302 -7.06 14.32 -14.73
CA VAL A 302 -6.07 15.40 -14.52
C VAL A 302 -5.47 15.88 -15.84
N LYS A 303 -5.18 14.97 -16.78
CA LYS A 303 -4.67 15.32 -18.12
C LYS A 303 -5.67 16.08 -19.00
N LEU A 304 -6.95 15.97 -18.71
CA LEU A 304 -8.02 16.62 -19.49
C LEU A 304 -8.49 17.95 -18.88
N LEU A 305 -8.04 18.28 -17.67
CA LEU A 305 -8.36 19.55 -17.02
C LEU A 305 -7.24 20.56 -17.28
N ASP A 306 -7.61 21.81 -17.60
CA ASP A 306 -6.65 22.89 -17.84
C ASP A 306 -5.88 23.25 -16.57
N ASP A 307 -6.59 23.42 -15.45
CA ASP A 307 -6.00 23.60 -14.12
C ASP A 307 -6.64 22.65 -13.09
N PRO A 308 -6.00 21.49 -12.82
CA PRO A 308 -6.49 20.53 -11.83
C PRO A 308 -6.30 21.01 -10.38
N THR A 309 -5.46 22.03 -10.14
CA THR A 309 -5.08 22.47 -8.81
C THR A 309 -6.12 23.42 -8.20
N ASP A 310 -6.80 24.21 -9.04
CA ASP A 310 -7.81 25.20 -8.65
C ASP A 310 -9.25 24.67 -8.53
N VAL A 311 -9.41 23.35 -8.62
CA VAL A 311 -10.70 22.71 -8.50
C VAL A 311 -11.16 22.66 -7.03
N VAL A 312 -12.06 23.57 -6.67
CA VAL A 312 -12.64 23.70 -5.32
C VAL A 312 -14.11 23.27 -5.28
N GLN A 313 -14.50 22.55 -4.25
CA GLN A 313 -15.89 22.24 -3.92
C GLN A 313 -16.56 23.45 -3.26
N GLU A 314 -17.62 23.98 -3.87
CA GLU A 314 -18.24 25.24 -3.42
C GLU A 314 -18.83 25.17 -2.01
N SER A 315 -19.41 24.04 -1.61
CA SER A 315 -20.05 23.92 -0.30
C SER A 315 -19.05 23.95 0.86
N THR A 316 -17.96 23.19 0.76
CA THR A 316 -17.00 22.96 1.86
C THR A 316 -15.65 23.66 1.67
N GLY A 317 -15.35 24.15 0.46
CA GLY A 317 -14.00 24.60 0.09
C GLY A 317 -12.98 23.47 -0.06
N ASN A 318 -13.42 22.20 -0.03
CA ASN A 318 -12.52 21.07 -0.19
C ASN A 318 -11.88 21.07 -1.59
N ARG A 319 -10.60 20.72 -1.66
CA ARG A 319 -9.89 20.41 -2.90
C ARG A 319 -9.71 18.89 -3.06
N ALA A 320 -9.05 18.48 -4.14
CA ALA A 320 -8.85 17.06 -4.49
C ALA A 320 -8.31 16.20 -3.34
N LEU A 321 -7.32 16.70 -2.58
CA LEU A 321 -6.69 15.95 -1.48
C LEU A 321 -7.62 15.75 -0.27
N HIS A 322 -8.48 16.74 0.05
CA HIS A 322 -9.44 16.64 1.15
C HIS A 322 -10.47 15.53 0.91
N VAL A 323 -10.90 15.39 -0.34
CA VAL A 323 -12.00 14.47 -0.71
C VAL A 323 -11.51 13.04 -0.99
N ALA A 324 -10.20 12.84 -1.17
CA ALA A 324 -9.62 11.55 -1.51
C ALA A 324 -10.09 10.40 -0.59
N ARG A 325 -10.57 9.29 -1.16
CA ARG A 325 -11.02 8.16 -0.32
C ARG A 325 -9.91 7.21 0.06
N SER A 326 -8.87 7.07 -0.77
CA SER A 326 -7.80 6.08 -0.63
C SER A 326 -6.39 6.66 -0.82
N LYS A 327 -5.38 5.97 -0.26
CA LYS A 327 -3.95 6.20 -0.50
C LYS A 327 -3.59 6.21 -1.99
N GLN A 328 -4.18 5.31 -2.79
CA GLN A 328 -3.90 5.26 -4.23
C GLN A 328 -4.43 6.47 -4.99
N ALA A 329 -5.55 7.05 -4.56
CA ALA A 329 -6.07 8.28 -5.17
C ALA A 329 -5.16 9.48 -4.87
N LEU A 330 -4.71 9.63 -3.62
CA LEU A 330 -3.73 10.66 -3.23
C LEU A 330 -2.44 10.55 -4.05
N LEU A 331 -1.88 9.35 -4.13
CA LEU A 331 -0.65 9.10 -4.88
C LEU A 331 -0.82 9.38 -6.39
N ALA A 332 -1.92 8.95 -6.99
CA ALA A 332 -2.17 9.20 -8.40
C ALA A 332 -2.26 10.70 -8.70
N PHE A 333 -2.98 11.47 -7.89
CA PHE A 333 -3.10 12.91 -8.04
C PHE A 333 -1.76 13.62 -7.82
N LEU A 334 -1.06 13.34 -6.71
CA LEU A 334 0.21 14.00 -6.37
C LEU A 334 1.36 13.63 -7.32
N ASN A 335 1.32 12.46 -7.96
CA ASN A 335 2.30 12.13 -9.00
C ASN A 335 2.03 12.86 -10.33
N CYS A 336 0.77 13.21 -10.63
CA CYS A 336 0.44 14.05 -11.79
C CYS A 336 0.66 15.54 -11.51
N CYS A 337 0.48 15.97 -10.26
CA CYS A 337 0.62 17.36 -9.83
C CYS A 337 1.66 17.43 -8.69
N PRO A 338 2.97 17.24 -8.99
CA PRO A 338 4.02 17.18 -7.96
C PRO A 338 4.20 18.49 -7.18
N ASN A 339 3.84 19.62 -7.79
CA ASN A 339 3.95 20.96 -7.18
C ASN A 339 2.67 21.39 -6.45
N PHE A 340 1.70 20.49 -6.26
CA PHE A 340 0.47 20.83 -5.53
C PHE A 340 0.78 21.06 -4.04
N ASP A 341 0.37 22.21 -3.51
CA ASP A 341 0.52 22.48 -2.08
C ASP A 341 -0.41 21.59 -1.24
N VAL A 342 0.18 20.65 -0.52
CA VAL A 342 -0.52 19.70 0.35
C VAL A 342 -1.11 20.34 1.61
N ASN A 343 -0.72 21.57 1.94
CA ASN A 343 -1.16 22.29 3.13
C ASN A 343 -2.35 23.24 2.87
N VAL A 344 -2.94 23.21 1.68
CA VAL A 344 -4.11 24.03 1.35
C VAL A 344 -5.28 23.73 2.31
N LYS A 345 -5.89 24.81 2.80
CA LYS A 345 -7.01 24.78 3.74
C LYS A 345 -8.37 24.85 3.02
N ASN A 346 -9.36 24.16 3.56
CA ASN A 346 -10.76 24.29 3.15
C ASN A 346 -11.45 25.46 3.91
N LYS A 347 -12.78 25.62 3.79
CA LYS A 347 -13.52 26.70 4.47
C LYS A 347 -13.48 26.61 5.99
N ASP A 348 -13.29 25.42 6.55
CA ASP A 348 -13.15 25.19 7.99
C ASP A 348 -11.69 25.38 8.48
N GLY A 349 -10.79 25.84 7.60
CA GLY A 349 -9.36 25.99 7.89
C GLY A 349 -8.59 24.67 7.90
N GLN A 350 -9.24 23.57 7.53
CA GLN A 350 -8.68 22.22 7.61
C GLN A 350 -7.83 21.91 6.39
N THR A 351 -6.61 21.42 6.61
CA THR A 351 -5.80 20.79 5.55
C THR A 351 -6.33 19.39 5.24
N ALA A 352 -5.88 18.79 4.13
CA ALA A 352 -6.22 17.40 3.83
C ALA A 352 -5.81 16.46 4.98
N LEU A 353 -4.69 16.75 5.65
CA LEU A 353 -4.21 15.99 6.80
C LEU A 353 -5.24 15.96 7.94
N HIS A 354 -5.92 17.08 8.23
CA HIS A 354 -6.98 17.15 9.24
C HIS A 354 -8.16 16.25 8.88
N VAL A 355 -8.62 16.32 7.62
CA VAL A 355 -9.78 15.53 7.14
C VAL A 355 -9.49 14.03 7.22
N HIS A 356 -8.29 13.58 6.82
CA HIS A 356 -7.92 12.16 6.91
C HIS A 356 -7.67 11.71 8.35
N THR A 357 -7.15 12.58 9.20
CA THR A 357 -7.00 12.30 10.64
C THR A 357 -8.36 12.14 11.32
N SER A 358 -9.32 13.04 11.05
CA SER A 358 -10.70 12.93 11.53
C SER A 358 -11.41 11.68 11.01
N SER A 359 -10.98 11.14 9.86
CA SER A 359 -11.53 9.92 9.27
C SER A 359 -10.81 8.63 9.72
N GLY A 360 -9.78 8.72 10.57
CA GLY A 360 -9.03 7.56 11.05
C GLY A 360 -8.10 6.90 10.00
N LYS A 361 -7.74 7.59 8.91
CA LYS A 361 -6.99 7.00 7.78
C LYS A 361 -5.47 7.20 7.89
N LEU A 362 -4.80 6.30 8.60
CA LEU A 362 -3.34 6.34 8.79
C LEU A 362 -2.56 6.34 7.46
N ASP A 363 -2.97 5.51 6.51
CA ASP A 363 -2.31 5.35 5.21
C ASP A 363 -2.30 6.67 4.42
N CYS A 364 -3.42 7.41 4.44
CA CYS A 364 -3.55 8.72 3.82
C CYS A 364 -2.73 9.80 4.55
N VAL A 365 -2.70 9.75 5.88
CA VAL A 365 -1.90 10.66 6.72
C VAL A 365 -0.41 10.52 6.42
N LEU A 366 0.09 9.28 6.30
CA LEU A 366 1.49 9.04 5.97
C LEU A 366 1.86 9.52 4.56
N VAL A 367 0.99 9.29 3.58
CA VAL A 367 1.20 9.79 2.21
C VAL A 367 1.33 11.30 2.19
N LEU A 368 0.44 12.00 2.87
CA LEU A 368 0.49 13.45 2.97
C LEU A 368 1.76 13.91 3.69
N TYR A 369 2.15 13.24 4.78
CA TYR A 369 3.38 13.59 5.52
C TYR A 369 4.63 13.50 4.65
N TYR A 370 4.88 12.38 3.96
CA TYR A 370 6.08 12.25 3.13
C TYR A 370 6.00 13.05 1.82
N LYS A 371 4.82 13.57 1.47
CA LYS A 371 4.64 14.55 0.40
C LYS A 371 4.72 16.00 0.89
N GLY A 372 5.14 16.23 2.15
CA GLY A 372 5.47 17.55 2.68
C GLY A 372 4.38 18.20 3.54
N ALA A 373 3.35 17.45 3.96
CA ALA A 373 2.31 18.01 4.82
C ALA A 373 2.90 18.37 6.20
N ASN A 374 2.57 19.58 6.67
CA ASN A 374 2.93 20.04 7.99
C ASN A 374 1.88 19.56 9.02
N VAL A 375 2.34 18.78 9.99
CA VAL A 375 1.51 18.15 11.03
C VAL A 375 0.99 19.13 12.08
N ASN A 376 1.60 20.32 12.17
CA ASN A 376 1.30 21.35 13.17
C ASN A 376 0.44 22.49 12.65
N VAL A 377 -0.06 22.40 11.42
CA VAL A 377 -1.05 23.37 10.92
C VAL A 377 -2.30 23.29 11.79
N VAL A 378 -2.87 24.45 12.14
CA VAL A 378 -4.12 24.56 12.89
C VAL A 378 -5.30 24.86 11.97
N ASP A 379 -6.46 24.31 12.31
CA ASP A 379 -7.76 24.66 11.69
C ASP A 379 -8.34 25.98 12.24
N ASN A 380 -9.54 26.37 11.81
CA ASN A 380 -10.18 27.62 12.27
C ASN A 380 -10.51 27.64 13.78
N LYS A 381 -10.48 26.48 14.46
CA LYS A 381 -10.67 26.37 15.92
C LYS A 381 -9.33 26.32 16.66
N GLY A 382 -8.21 26.50 15.97
CA GLY A 382 -6.88 26.35 16.55
C GLY A 382 -6.47 24.89 16.77
N ASN A 383 -7.25 23.90 16.31
CA ASN A 383 -6.93 22.49 16.52
C ASN A 383 -5.91 22.02 15.49
N THR A 384 -4.84 21.37 15.95
CA THR A 384 -3.94 20.60 15.09
C THR A 384 -4.51 19.20 14.81
N CYS A 385 -3.89 18.47 13.88
CA CYS A 385 -4.22 17.05 13.67
C CYS A 385 -4.07 16.22 14.97
N LEU A 386 -3.14 16.57 15.86
CA LEU A 386 -2.95 15.87 17.13
C LEU A 386 -4.15 16.06 18.07
N HIS A 387 -4.71 17.28 18.14
CA HIS A 387 -5.96 17.53 18.88
C HIS A 387 -7.09 16.63 18.37
N ILE A 388 -7.29 16.58 17.05
CA ILE A 388 -8.34 15.77 16.41
C ILE A 388 -8.13 14.28 16.68
N ALA A 389 -6.89 13.78 16.59
CA ALA A 389 -6.59 12.36 16.82
C ALA A 389 -6.86 11.94 18.27
N VAL A 390 -6.48 12.80 19.24
CA VAL A 390 -6.74 12.58 20.66
C VAL A 390 -8.24 12.62 20.95
N ALA A 391 -8.95 13.66 20.50
CA ALA A 391 -10.40 13.82 20.72
C ALA A 391 -11.22 12.62 20.20
N ASN A 392 -10.79 12.01 19.08
CA ASN A 392 -11.46 10.85 18.49
C ASN A 392 -11.03 9.49 19.07
N GLY A 393 -10.07 9.43 20.00
CA GLY A 393 -9.62 8.15 20.56
C GLY A 393 -8.70 7.34 19.65
N TYR A 394 -8.11 7.93 18.60
CA TYR A 394 -7.35 7.20 17.59
C TYR A 394 -5.89 6.95 18.02
N GLU A 395 -5.67 5.96 18.88
CA GLU A 395 -4.36 5.62 19.45
C GLU A 395 -3.22 5.56 18.42
N LEU A 396 -3.42 4.82 17.33
CA LEU A 396 -2.38 4.64 16.32
C LEU A 396 -2.05 5.95 15.57
N LEU A 397 -3.04 6.83 15.37
CA LEU A 397 -2.82 8.16 14.78
C LEU A 397 -2.15 9.11 15.76
N VAL A 398 -2.47 9.05 17.06
CA VAL A 398 -1.77 9.83 18.10
C VAL A 398 -0.27 9.46 18.10
N LYS A 399 0.04 8.16 18.15
CA LYS A 399 1.42 7.67 18.06
C LYS A 399 2.10 8.11 16.76
N ALA A 400 1.40 7.96 15.63
CA ALA A 400 1.92 8.37 14.33
C ALA A 400 2.26 9.87 14.30
N LEU A 401 1.32 10.75 14.65
CA LEU A 401 1.55 12.19 14.61
C LEU A 401 2.72 12.61 15.51
N LEU A 402 2.84 12.03 16.71
CA LEU A 402 3.95 12.31 17.63
C LEU A 402 5.31 11.89 17.05
N VAL A 403 5.45 10.67 16.50
CA VAL A 403 6.74 10.24 15.89
C VAL A 403 7.06 11.04 14.64
N LEU A 404 6.05 11.57 13.94
CA LEU A 404 6.20 12.45 12.77
C LEU A 404 6.45 13.92 13.14
N GLY A 405 6.56 14.26 14.43
CA GLY A 405 6.95 15.59 14.90
C GLY A 405 5.81 16.55 15.21
N ALA A 406 4.62 16.04 15.54
CA ALA A 406 3.55 16.88 16.04
C ALA A 406 3.92 17.49 17.40
N ASP A 407 3.72 18.79 17.56
CA ASP A 407 3.95 19.51 18.80
C ASP A 407 2.78 19.27 19.77
N PRO A 408 3.03 18.65 20.95
CA PRO A 408 1.99 18.37 21.92
C PRO A 408 1.59 19.57 22.79
N ASN A 409 2.20 20.75 22.58
CA ASN A 409 1.97 21.95 23.38
C ASN A 409 1.20 23.05 22.65
N VAL A 410 0.80 22.85 21.39
CA VAL A 410 -0.05 23.81 20.67
C VAL A 410 -1.37 23.99 21.41
N VAL A 411 -1.80 25.25 21.56
CA VAL A 411 -3.03 25.63 22.25
C VAL A 411 -4.10 26.00 21.22
N ASN A 412 -5.29 25.41 21.33
CA ASN A 412 -6.42 25.74 20.47
C ASN A 412 -7.13 27.04 20.92
N CYS A 413 -8.18 27.46 20.20
CA CYS A 413 -8.92 28.68 20.55
C CYS A 413 -9.65 28.62 21.91
N GLU A 414 -9.81 27.43 22.50
CA GLU A 414 -10.43 27.21 23.80
C GLU A 414 -9.39 27.21 24.95
N GLY A 415 -8.11 27.46 24.66
CA GLY A 415 -7.04 27.39 25.65
C GLY A 415 -6.59 25.95 25.95
N GLU A 416 -7.02 24.98 25.16
CA GLU A 416 -6.74 23.57 25.37
C GLU A 416 -5.52 23.12 24.58
N THR A 417 -4.69 22.29 25.22
CA THR A 417 -3.63 21.52 24.56
C THR A 417 -4.16 20.12 24.25
N PRO A 418 -3.50 19.32 23.40
CA PRO A 418 -3.84 17.91 23.25
C PRO A 418 -3.86 17.15 24.58
N ARG A 419 -3.05 17.58 25.56
CA ARG A 419 -3.04 16.99 26.91
C ARG A 419 -4.30 17.33 27.71
N HIS A 420 -4.85 18.54 27.58
CA HIS A 420 -6.13 18.91 28.18
C HIS A 420 -7.26 18.04 27.61
N ILE A 421 -7.32 17.87 26.29
CA ILE A 421 -8.30 17.00 25.63
C ILE A 421 -8.15 15.55 26.11
N ALA A 422 -6.92 15.03 26.16
CA ALA A 422 -6.66 13.67 26.64
C ALA A 422 -7.19 13.42 28.05
N ALA A 423 -7.04 14.40 28.95
CA ALA A 423 -7.49 14.30 30.33
C ALA A 423 -9.03 14.19 30.47
N MET A 424 -9.78 14.71 29.50
CA MET A 424 -11.25 14.67 29.48
C MET A 424 -11.83 13.36 28.91
N LEU A 425 -11.00 12.48 28.35
CA LEU A 425 -11.44 11.20 27.80
C LEU A 425 -11.74 10.15 28.89
N PRO A 426 -12.41 9.03 28.56
CA PRO A 426 -12.58 7.90 29.48
C PRO A 426 -11.25 7.43 30.09
N THR A 427 -11.30 6.93 31.34
CA THR A 427 -10.12 6.66 32.18
C THR A 427 -9.01 5.88 31.48
N ASP A 428 -9.35 4.80 30.77
CA ASP A 428 -8.37 3.92 30.13
C ASP A 428 -7.65 4.57 28.94
N ALA A 429 -8.34 5.46 28.21
CA ALA A 429 -7.77 6.19 27.08
C ALA A 429 -7.00 7.44 27.55
N SER A 430 -7.54 8.12 28.57
CA SER A 430 -6.95 9.30 29.19
C SER A 430 -5.53 9.01 29.70
N GLU A 431 -5.36 7.92 30.45
CA GLU A 431 -4.06 7.55 31.01
C GLU A 431 -3.00 7.32 29.92
N LYS A 432 -3.36 6.56 28.89
CA LYS A 432 -2.48 6.24 27.76
C LYS A 432 -2.07 7.49 26.98
N PHE A 433 -3.04 8.34 26.63
CA PHE A 433 -2.76 9.52 25.81
C PHE A 433 -1.99 10.58 26.58
N VAL A 434 -2.28 10.78 27.87
CA VAL A 434 -1.46 11.65 28.72
C VAL A 434 -0.03 11.13 28.78
N ARG A 435 0.18 9.80 28.95
CA ARG A 435 1.52 9.19 28.90
C ARG A 435 2.22 9.47 27.57
N TYR A 436 1.55 9.25 26.44
CA TYR A 436 2.15 9.46 25.11
C TYR A 436 2.57 10.91 24.88
N LEU A 437 1.74 11.85 25.32
CA LEU A 437 2.00 13.28 25.20
C LEU A 437 3.15 13.73 26.11
N VAL A 438 3.19 13.26 27.37
CA VAL A 438 4.28 13.59 28.32
C VAL A 438 5.63 13.07 27.84
N ILE A 439 5.68 11.85 27.29
CA ILE A 439 6.90 11.27 26.70
C ILE A 439 7.46 12.17 25.58
N ASN A 440 6.59 12.88 24.86
CA ASN A 440 6.95 13.78 23.77
C ASN A 440 7.08 15.25 24.20
N GLY A 441 7.17 15.53 25.51
CA GLY A 441 7.44 16.87 26.02
C GLY A 441 6.20 17.74 26.29
N ALA A 442 5.03 17.14 26.49
CA ALA A 442 3.84 17.90 26.89
C ALA A 442 3.97 18.47 28.31
N PHE A 443 3.92 19.80 28.44
CA PHE A 443 4.03 20.47 29.73
C PHE A 443 2.86 20.15 30.66
N SER A 444 3.09 20.21 31.98
CA SER A 444 2.01 20.20 32.97
C SER A 444 1.25 21.52 32.93
N CYS A 445 -0.08 21.45 33.01
CA CYS A 445 -0.92 22.64 33.09
C CYS A 445 -0.50 23.49 34.31
N GLN A 446 -0.24 24.79 34.08
CA GLN A 446 0.10 25.75 35.12
C GLN A 446 -1.15 26.35 35.79
N ILE A 447 -2.35 26.00 35.31
CA ILE A 447 -3.62 26.59 35.77
C ILE A 447 -4.31 25.63 36.76
N HIS A 448 -4.42 26.13 37.99
CA HIS A 448 -5.11 25.59 39.19
C HIS A 448 -4.38 24.56 40.08
N ASN A 449 -3.98 25.10 41.23
CA ASN A 449 -3.76 24.53 42.56
C ASN A 449 -4.58 23.26 42.88
N ARG A 450 -4.21 22.11 42.33
CA ARG A 450 -4.39 20.80 42.97
C ARG A 450 -3.16 19.94 42.71
N SER A 451 -2.43 19.69 43.79
CA SER A 451 -1.37 18.69 43.92
C SER A 451 -1.66 17.45 43.08
N SER A 452 -0.86 17.16 42.05
CA SER A 452 -0.95 15.87 41.37
C SER A 452 0.40 15.15 41.40
N LEU A 453 0.43 14.07 42.20
CA LEU A 453 1.44 13.02 42.28
C LEU A 453 1.68 12.28 40.94
N SER A 454 1.14 12.75 39.81
CA SER A 454 0.98 11.98 38.58
C SER A 454 2.28 11.84 37.76
N HIS A 455 3.21 12.80 37.83
CA HIS A 455 4.47 12.73 37.09
C HIS A 455 5.37 11.55 37.52
N LYS A 456 5.35 11.16 38.81
CA LYS A 456 6.15 10.02 39.30
C LYS A 456 5.53 8.66 39.00
N LYS A 457 4.19 8.59 38.86
CA LYS A 457 3.46 7.31 38.73
C LYS A 457 3.57 6.67 37.34
N PHE A 458 3.81 7.46 36.30
CA PHE A 458 3.94 6.98 34.91
C PHE A 458 5.35 6.49 34.52
N CYS A 459 6.33 6.64 35.41
CA CYS A 459 7.75 6.36 35.14
C CYS A 459 8.20 4.91 35.40
N THR A 460 7.31 3.99 35.81
CA THR A 460 7.73 2.73 36.45
C THR A 460 7.57 1.44 35.62
N GLU A 461 7.37 1.48 34.30
CA GLU A 461 7.10 0.24 33.53
C GLU A 461 8.20 -0.26 32.59
N PHE A 462 9.33 0.43 32.46
CA PHE A 462 10.48 -0.10 31.72
C PHE A 462 11.72 -0.08 32.60
N ILE A 463 11.90 -1.16 33.36
CA ILE A 463 13.21 -1.47 33.95
C ILE A 463 14.08 -1.95 32.78
N VAL A 464 14.83 -1.03 32.19
CA VAL A 464 15.91 -1.37 31.26
C VAL A 464 17.16 -1.56 32.13
N GLU A 465 17.87 -2.68 31.96
CA GLU A 465 19.19 -2.85 32.59
C GLU A 465 20.08 -1.68 32.14
N GLU A 466 20.47 -0.82 33.09
CA GLU A 466 21.46 0.23 32.84
C GLU A 466 22.80 -0.46 32.56
N ILE A 467 23.32 -0.26 31.35
CA ILE A 467 24.74 -0.53 31.10
C ILE A 467 25.50 0.56 31.84
N PRO A 468 26.43 0.23 32.76
CA PRO A 468 27.21 1.23 33.46
C PRO A 468 27.95 2.10 32.45
N LEU A 469 27.64 3.39 32.42
CA LEU A 469 28.42 4.36 31.65
C LEU A 469 29.77 4.51 32.36
N PRO A 470 30.91 4.38 31.68
CA PRO A 470 32.19 4.72 32.27
C PRO A 470 32.29 6.25 32.37
N GLU A 471 31.78 6.81 33.47
CA GLU A 471 31.85 8.25 33.77
C GLU A 471 33.30 8.77 33.69
N GLU A 472 34.26 7.92 34.06
CA GLU A 472 35.70 8.16 33.93
C GLU A 472 36.16 8.50 32.51
N ASN A 473 35.58 7.89 31.47
CA ASN A 473 35.96 8.16 30.08
C ASN A 473 35.43 9.52 29.63
N ASN A 474 34.20 9.87 30.04
CA ASN A 474 33.62 11.18 29.75
C ASN A 474 34.47 12.28 30.41
N GLU A 475 34.81 12.10 31.69
CA GLU A 475 35.67 13.03 32.42
C GLU A 475 37.06 13.14 31.79
N TYR A 476 37.65 12.03 31.32
CA TYR A 476 38.91 12.07 30.60
C TYR A 476 38.85 12.95 29.36
N VAL A 477 37.84 12.80 28.51
CA VAL A 477 37.68 13.61 27.30
C VAL A 477 37.47 15.08 27.66
N LEU A 478 36.53 15.38 28.57
CA LEU A 478 36.25 16.75 29.02
C LEU A 478 37.49 17.45 29.60
N ASN A 479 38.27 16.75 30.42
CA ASN A 479 39.49 17.30 31.02
C ASN A 479 40.60 17.58 29.99
N ASN A 480 40.68 16.81 28.90
CA ASN A 480 41.68 17.02 27.86
C ASN A 480 41.23 18.06 26.81
N ILE A 481 39.93 18.19 26.54
CA ILE A 481 39.38 19.31 25.77
C ILE A 481 39.79 20.64 26.42
N ASN A 482 39.66 20.74 27.75
CA ASN A 482 40.09 21.93 28.50
C ASN A 482 41.60 22.21 28.42
N LYS A 483 42.41 21.23 28.00
CA LYS A 483 43.86 21.38 27.78
C LYS A 483 44.21 21.72 26.33
N GLY A 484 43.22 21.82 25.44
CA GLY A 484 43.40 22.15 24.03
C GLY A 484 43.51 20.95 23.07
N ASP A 485 43.24 19.72 23.54
CA ASP A 485 43.20 18.55 22.66
C ASP A 485 41.99 18.61 21.71
N TYR A 486 42.21 18.33 20.42
CA TYR A 486 41.15 18.17 19.44
C TYR A 486 40.57 16.76 19.47
N PHE A 487 39.23 16.66 19.54
CA PHE A 487 38.51 15.39 19.56
C PHE A 487 37.45 15.34 18.47
N SER A 488 37.24 14.14 17.92
CA SER A 488 36.23 13.88 16.91
C SER A 488 35.10 12.99 17.43
N ILE A 489 33.93 13.11 16.80
CA ILE A 489 32.74 12.33 17.07
C ILE A 489 32.46 11.40 15.89
N MET A 490 32.32 10.12 16.19
CA MET A 490 31.96 9.09 15.24
C MET A 490 30.55 8.55 15.50
N VAL A 491 29.74 8.52 14.45
CA VAL A 491 28.41 7.93 14.43
C VAL A 491 28.40 6.72 13.51
N THR A 492 28.11 5.55 14.05
CA THR A 492 28.04 4.28 13.32
C THR A 492 26.59 3.78 13.30
N ILE A 493 26.09 3.40 12.12
CA ILE A 493 24.69 3.04 11.91
C ILE A 493 24.58 1.66 11.25
N ASP A 494 23.89 0.76 11.93
CA ASP A 494 23.74 -0.63 11.50
C ASP A 494 22.84 -0.78 10.27
N GLY A 495 23.03 -1.88 9.53
CA GLY A 495 22.11 -2.31 8.49
C GLY A 495 20.84 -2.96 9.04
N GLY A 496 19.70 -2.74 8.38
CA GLY A 496 18.42 -3.25 8.90
C GLY A 496 17.21 -3.25 7.97
N GLY A 497 17.37 -2.96 6.68
CA GLY A 497 16.21 -2.70 5.80
C GLY A 497 15.40 -1.53 6.35
N ILE A 498 14.08 -1.52 6.18
CA ILE A 498 13.18 -0.43 6.60
C ILE A 498 13.22 -0.13 8.12
N ARG A 499 13.81 -1.02 8.91
CA ARG A 499 14.09 -0.78 10.33
C ARG A 499 15.08 0.37 10.56
N GLY A 500 15.73 0.90 9.51
CA GLY A 500 16.49 2.14 9.57
C GLY A 500 15.69 3.33 10.14
N LEU A 501 14.34 3.29 10.07
CA LEU A 501 13.48 4.27 10.77
C LEU A 501 13.72 4.33 12.28
N ILE A 502 14.14 3.22 12.91
CA ILE A 502 14.52 3.16 14.33
C ILE A 502 15.77 4.01 14.56
N ALA A 503 16.82 3.76 13.79
CA ALA A 503 18.08 4.51 13.89
C ALA A 503 17.87 6.01 13.64
N LEU A 504 17.04 6.33 12.65
CA LEU A 504 16.65 7.70 12.37
C LEU A 504 15.86 8.34 13.51
N GLN A 505 14.94 7.61 14.13
CA GLN A 505 14.18 8.11 15.28
C GLN A 505 15.09 8.39 16.49
N ILE A 506 16.12 7.55 16.72
CA ILE A 506 17.13 7.80 17.78
C ILE A 506 17.87 9.12 17.51
N LEU A 507 18.31 9.35 16.27
CA LEU A 507 18.96 10.60 15.88
C LEU A 507 18.03 11.81 16.03
N ILE A 508 16.75 11.68 15.70
CA ILE A 508 15.74 12.74 15.89
C ILE A 508 15.58 13.09 17.37
N GLU A 509 15.55 12.09 18.26
CA GLU A 509 15.48 12.34 19.71
C GLU A 509 16.76 12.95 20.30
N LEU A 510 17.92 12.68 19.68
CA LEU A 510 19.18 13.36 20.00
C LEU A 510 19.17 14.81 19.49
N GLU A 511 18.70 15.06 18.27
CA GLU A 511 18.58 16.40 17.66
C GLU A 511 17.74 17.34 18.54
N LYS A 512 16.59 16.86 19.04
CA LYS A 512 15.73 17.61 19.97
C LYS A 512 16.48 18.03 21.23
N ARG A 513 17.37 17.18 21.76
CA ARG A 513 18.15 17.47 22.97
C ARG A 513 19.32 18.39 22.70
N LEU A 514 19.96 18.27 21.54
CA LEU A 514 21.04 19.15 21.11
C LEU A 514 20.54 20.57 20.82
N ASN A 515 19.28 20.71 20.41
CA ASN A 515 18.69 21.96 19.90
C ASN A 515 19.53 22.53 18.73
N ALA A 516 20.00 21.63 17.87
CA ALA A 516 20.70 21.91 16.63
C ALA A 516 20.80 20.62 15.79
N PRO A 517 20.95 20.73 14.46
CA PRO A 517 21.09 19.57 13.60
C PRO A 517 22.24 18.66 14.02
N VAL A 518 22.00 17.35 14.06
CA VAL A 518 23.01 16.38 14.52
C VAL A 518 24.28 16.42 13.66
N TYR A 519 24.13 16.64 12.36
CA TYR A 519 25.27 16.68 11.42
C TYR A 519 26.27 17.81 11.72
N ASN A 520 25.93 18.82 12.53
CA ASN A 520 26.89 19.85 12.97
C ASN A 520 27.95 19.32 13.94
N TYR A 521 27.68 18.17 14.56
CA TYR A 521 28.53 17.58 15.58
C TYR A 521 29.28 16.33 15.08
N VAL A 522 29.01 15.86 13.86
CA VAL A 522 29.48 14.54 13.39
C VAL A 522 30.68 14.70 12.46
N ASP A 523 31.84 14.19 12.87
CA ASP A 523 33.06 14.18 12.06
C ASP A 523 33.17 12.90 11.21
N TRP A 524 32.67 11.78 11.72
CA TRP A 524 32.67 10.49 11.03
C TRP A 524 31.26 9.90 10.99
N ALA A 525 30.73 9.72 9.79
CA ALA A 525 29.46 9.04 9.55
C ALA A 525 29.73 7.70 8.87
N VAL A 526 29.41 6.59 9.56
CA VAL A 526 29.67 5.24 9.05
C VAL A 526 28.38 4.44 9.00
N GLY A 527 28.13 3.76 7.88
CA GLY A 527 26.88 3.02 7.71
C GLY A 527 27.00 1.74 6.91
N THR A 528 26.18 0.77 7.28
CA THR A 528 25.98 -0.47 6.52
C THR A 528 24.54 -0.54 6.02
N SER A 529 24.32 -0.97 4.77
CA SER A 529 22.99 -1.12 4.18
C SER A 529 22.16 0.15 4.33
N THR A 530 20.98 0.07 4.95
CA THR A 530 20.14 1.23 5.21
C THR A 530 20.74 2.22 6.21
N GLY A 531 21.65 1.81 7.08
CA GLY A 531 22.47 2.72 7.88
C GLY A 531 23.37 3.58 7.00
N GLY A 532 23.81 3.07 5.85
CA GLY A 532 24.54 3.84 4.84
C GLY A 532 23.73 5.00 4.25
N LEU A 533 22.42 4.83 4.06
CA LEU A 533 21.52 5.91 3.62
C LEU A 533 21.42 7.03 4.66
N ILE A 534 21.35 6.66 5.94
CA ILE A 534 21.25 7.63 7.04
C ILE A 534 22.59 8.34 7.24
N ALA A 535 23.71 7.60 7.22
CA ALA A 535 25.06 8.17 7.29
C ALA A 535 25.32 9.15 6.13
N SER A 536 24.91 8.80 4.91
CA SER A 536 25.00 9.69 3.75
C SER A 536 24.10 10.92 3.90
N SER A 537 22.96 10.80 4.58
CA SER A 537 22.09 11.96 4.85
C SER A 537 22.76 12.96 5.80
N LEU A 538 23.44 12.46 6.84
CA LEU A 538 24.23 13.30 7.75
C LEU A 538 25.37 13.99 6.99
N ALA A 539 26.07 13.25 6.13
CA ALA A 539 27.18 13.75 5.32
C ALA A 539 26.75 14.74 4.21
N LEU A 540 25.47 14.74 3.83
CA LEU A 540 24.89 15.72 2.91
C LEU A 540 24.18 16.87 3.65
N LYS A 541 24.32 16.97 4.97
CA LYS A 541 23.63 17.96 5.84
C LYS A 541 22.11 18.00 5.63
N MET A 542 21.50 16.85 5.35
CA MET A 542 20.05 16.74 5.17
C MET A 542 19.34 16.76 6.54
N SER A 543 18.17 17.40 6.61
CA SER A 543 17.31 17.31 7.80
C SER A 543 16.88 15.86 8.05
N LEU A 544 16.96 15.41 9.30
CA LEU A 544 16.52 14.07 9.69
C LEU A 544 15.02 13.85 9.39
N ARG A 545 14.21 14.90 9.45
CA ARG A 545 12.78 14.85 9.10
C ARG A 545 12.56 14.62 7.61
N ASP A 546 13.36 15.25 6.76
CA ASP A 546 13.28 15.03 5.31
C ASP A 546 13.80 13.64 4.93
N THR A 547 14.86 13.17 5.60
CA THR A 547 15.30 11.77 5.50
C THR A 547 14.17 10.82 5.92
N GLN A 548 13.43 11.12 7.00
CA GLN A 548 12.31 10.28 7.46
C GLN A 548 11.19 10.20 6.42
N ARG A 549 10.83 11.35 5.82
CA ARG A 549 9.85 11.42 4.73
C ARG A 549 10.29 10.59 3.53
N LYS A 550 11.51 10.80 3.03
CA LYS A 550 12.07 10.06 1.89
C LYS A 550 12.09 8.55 2.17
N TYR A 551 12.40 8.16 3.40
CA TYR A 551 12.46 6.75 3.79
C TYR A 551 11.09 6.07 3.86
N LEU A 552 10.06 6.78 4.36
CA LEU A 552 8.67 6.32 4.32
C LEU A 552 8.14 6.26 2.88
N GLN A 553 8.53 7.18 2.00
CA GLN A 553 8.21 7.14 0.59
C GLN A 553 8.85 5.92 -0.10
N LEU A 554 10.13 5.65 0.17
CA LEU A 554 10.87 4.50 -0.36
C LEU A 554 10.17 3.17 -0.04
N LYS A 555 9.61 3.04 1.18
CA LYS A 555 8.81 1.90 1.61
C LYS A 555 7.65 1.62 0.65
N ASP A 556 6.89 2.65 0.32
CA ASP A 556 5.70 2.56 -0.52
C ASP A 556 6.04 2.31 -1.99
N GLU A 557 7.14 2.88 -2.49
CA GLU A 557 7.58 2.73 -3.87
C GLU A 557 8.12 1.33 -4.17
N ILE A 558 8.80 0.71 -3.20
CA ILE A 558 9.52 -0.55 -3.41
C ILE A 558 8.78 -1.73 -2.78
N PHE A 559 8.55 -1.69 -1.47
CA PHE A 559 8.12 -2.85 -0.69
C PHE A 559 6.63 -3.13 -0.79
N GLU A 560 5.81 -2.11 -1.05
CA GLU A 560 4.36 -2.29 -1.23
C GLU A 560 4.00 -2.68 -2.67
N ARG A 561 4.73 -2.18 -3.67
CA ARG A 561 4.40 -2.37 -5.10
C ARG A 561 4.88 -3.68 -5.69
N PHE A 562 6.01 -4.20 -5.21
CA PHE A 562 6.67 -5.36 -5.81
C PHE A 562 6.84 -6.51 -4.80
N ARG A 563 7.09 -7.72 -5.31
CA ARG A 563 7.54 -8.85 -4.50
C ARG A 563 9.03 -9.08 -4.73
N PRO A 564 9.79 -9.50 -3.70
CA PRO A 564 11.18 -9.89 -3.89
C PRO A 564 11.35 -10.98 -4.97
N PRO A 565 12.42 -10.94 -5.79
CA PRO A 565 13.43 -9.89 -5.84
C PRO A 565 12.88 -8.58 -6.40
N TYR A 566 13.23 -7.46 -5.77
CA TYR A 566 12.74 -6.12 -6.13
C TYR A 566 13.41 -5.58 -7.40
N PRO A 567 12.71 -4.80 -8.25
CA PRO A 567 13.30 -4.23 -9.45
C PRO A 567 14.41 -3.22 -9.13
N SER A 568 15.64 -3.51 -9.55
CA SER A 568 16.81 -2.65 -9.32
C SER A 568 16.64 -1.25 -9.92
N SER A 569 16.04 -1.14 -11.11
CA SER A 569 15.85 0.14 -11.79
C SER A 569 14.94 1.12 -11.04
N THR A 570 13.92 0.62 -10.34
CA THR A 570 13.06 1.47 -9.50
C THR A 570 13.82 1.95 -8.27
N PHE A 571 14.56 1.05 -7.62
CA PHE A 571 15.31 1.40 -6.42
C PHE A 571 16.45 2.39 -6.72
N GLU A 572 17.19 2.18 -7.81
CA GLU A 572 18.25 3.08 -8.26
C GLU A 572 17.72 4.49 -8.55
N LYS A 573 16.55 4.62 -9.19
CA LYS A 573 15.90 5.93 -9.38
C LYS A 573 15.53 6.59 -8.06
N SER A 574 15.02 5.83 -7.09
CA SER A 574 14.73 6.37 -5.75
C SER A 574 16.01 6.79 -5.02
N LEU A 575 17.13 6.06 -5.16
CA LEU A 575 18.43 6.44 -4.60
C LEU A 575 19.00 7.70 -5.27
N GLN A 576 18.92 7.78 -6.60
CA GLN A 576 19.30 8.97 -7.37
C GLN A 576 18.48 10.20 -6.98
N SER A 577 17.18 10.05 -6.77
CA SER A 577 16.33 11.12 -6.22
C SER A 577 16.65 11.46 -4.77
N PHE A 578 17.24 10.51 -4.02
CA PHE A 578 17.58 10.69 -2.62
C PHE A 578 18.85 11.54 -2.44
N VAL A 579 19.95 11.16 -3.11
CA VAL A 579 21.29 11.79 -2.97
C VAL A 579 21.74 12.65 -4.16
N GLY A 580 21.07 12.57 -5.32
CA GLY A 580 21.50 13.18 -6.58
C GLY A 580 22.10 12.17 -7.56
N ILE A 581 21.97 12.46 -8.86
CA ILE A 581 22.42 11.57 -9.96
C ILE A 581 23.93 11.64 -10.15
N SER A 582 24.51 12.83 -10.02
CA SER A 582 25.93 13.12 -10.29
C SER A 582 26.77 13.26 -9.04
N THR A 583 26.17 13.22 -7.84
CA THR A 583 26.88 13.44 -6.58
C THR A 583 27.97 12.39 -6.39
N THR A 584 29.23 12.83 -6.39
CA THR A 584 30.39 11.97 -6.17
C THR A 584 30.72 11.86 -4.68
N MET A 585 31.51 10.85 -4.30
CA MET A 585 31.98 10.73 -2.92
C MET A 585 32.90 11.91 -2.55
N ALA A 586 33.70 12.43 -3.48
CA ALA A 586 34.59 13.57 -3.23
C ALA A 586 33.87 14.89 -2.91
N GLU A 587 32.67 15.11 -3.44
CA GLU A 587 31.85 16.31 -3.17
C GLU A 587 31.34 16.38 -1.73
N ILE A 588 31.44 15.29 -0.96
CA ILE A 588 30.98 15.20 0.42
C ILE A 588 32.05 15.78 1.34
N GLY A 589 31.96 17.08 1.63
CA GLY A 589 32.94 17.79 2.47
C GLY A 589 32.57 17.93 3.95
N SER A 590 31.36 17.56 4.39
CA SER A 590 30.90 17.90 5.75
C SER A 590 31.46 17.00 6.84
N CYS A 591 31.71 15.73 6.53
CA CYS A 591 32.24 14.74 7.45
C CYS A 591 32.86 13.59 6.65
N LYS A 592 33.67 12.75 7.30
CA LYS A 592 34.22 11.54 6.72
C LYS A 592 33.12 10.47 6.65
N LEU A 593 32.77 10.06 5.43
CA LEU A 593 31.75 9.06 5.12
C LEU A 593 32.41 7.72 4.78
N LEU A 594 32.00 6.67 5.49
CA LEU A 594 32.46 5.30 5.26
C LEU A 594 31.25 4.37 5.09
N LEU A 595 31.20 3.66 3.97
CA LEU A 595 30.15 2.70 3.63
C LEU A 595 30.72 1.30 3.41
N THR A 596 30.07 0.30 4.00
CA THR A 596 30.51 -1.10 3.89
C THR A 596 29.80 -1.83 2.75
N THR A 597 30.50 -2.68 2.00
CA THR A 597 29.89 -3.60 1.02
C THR A 597 30.69 -4.88 0.94
N SER A 598 30.05 -5.98 0.56
CA SER A 598 30.72 -7.26 0.40
C SER A 598 31.09 -7.46 -1.07
N LYS A 599 32.39 -7.54 -1.38
CA LYS A 599 32.89 -7.83 -2.72
C LYS A 599 32.99 -9.34 -2.90
N ILE A 600 32.27 -9.86 -3.88
CA ILE A 600 32.08 -11.31 -4.11
C ILE A 600 32.85 -11.82 -5.33
N ASP A 601 33.88 -11.08 -5.76
CA ASP A 601 34.78 -11.46 -6.86
C ASP A 601 35.74 -12.61 -6.50
N ASN A 602 35.83 -12.94 -5.21
CA ASN A 602 36.71 -13.97 -4.66
C ASN A 602 35.96 -14.85 -3.64
N PHE A 603 36.45 -16.08 -3.44
CA PHE A 603 36.02 -16.95 -2.34
C PHE A 603 37.22 -17.22 -1.42
N PRO A 604 37.20 -16.79 -0.13
CA PRO A 604 36.11 -16.09 0.55
C PRO A 604 35.87 -14.66 0.06
N ALA A 605 34.63 -14.18 0.19
CA ALA A 605 34.28 -12.80 -0.12
C ALA A 605 35.03 -11.82 0.79
N LYS A 606 35.38 -10.64 0.26
CA LYS A 606 36.13 -9.61 1.00
C LYS A 606 35.23 -8.43 1.35
N LEU A 607 35.50 -7.81 2.50
CA LEU A 607 34.89 -6.53 2.84
C LEU A 607 35.52 -5.45 1.97
N HIS A 608 34.69 -4.64 1.32
CA HIS A 608 35.12 -3.47 0.58
C HIS A 608 34.53 -2.23 1.25
N LEU A 609 35.38 -1.20 1.38
CA LEU A 609 35.09 0.01 2.12
C LEU A 609 35.11 1.20 1.15
N MET A 610 33.94 1.80 0.97
CA MET A 610 33.74 2.96 0.10
C MET A 610 33.83 4.23 0.95
N ARG A 611 34.78 5.10 0.63
CA ARG A 611 35.17 6.27 1.44
C ARG A 611 35.09 7.56 0.61
N ASN A 612 34.87 8.70 1.25
CA ASN A 612 35.04 10.02 0.63
C ASN A 612 36.43 10.62 0.82
N TYR A 613 37.26 10.05 1.70
CA TYR A 613 38.64 10.45 1.91
C TYR A 613 39.61 9.45 1.27
N ILE A 614 40.80 9.94 0.90
CA ILE A 614 41.84 9.16 0.24
C ILE A 614 42.70 8.45 1.31
N VAL A 615 43.06 7.20 1.04
CA VAL A 615 44.05 6.43 1.81
C VAL A 615 45.36 6.38 0.98
N PRO A 616 46.57 6.58 1.56
CA PRO A 616 47.84 6.65 0.81
C PRO A 616 48.24 5.37 0.06
N GLU A 617 49.24 5.49 -0.83
CA GLU A 617 49.55 4.51 -1.90
C GLU A 617 50.00 3.13 -1.44
N SER A 618 50.51 2.98 -0.21
CA SER A 618 50.97 1.71 0.36
C SER A 618 49.84 0.68 0.54
N GLU A 619 48.59 1.12 0.71
CA GLU A 619 47.40 0.25 0.79
C GLU A 619 46.59 0.20 -0.54
N LYS A 620 46.93 1.00 -1.57
CA LYS A 620 46.21 0.97 -2.87
C LYS A 620 46.30 -0.40 -3.55
N GLN A 621 47.34 -1.19 -3.26
CA GLN A 621 47.60 -2.49 -3.91
C GLN A 621 46.78 -3.66 -3.33
N SER A 622 46.19 -3.55 -2.13
CA SER A 622 45.50 -4.67 -1.45
C SER A 622 43.96 -4.56 -1.47
N ASP A 623 43.40 -3.35 -1.43
CA ASP A 623 41.95 -3.12 -1.20
C ASP A 623 41.17 -2.56 -2.39
N GLY A 624 41.82 -2.28 -3.53
CA GLY A 624 41.15 -1.77 -4.73
C GLY A 624 40.46 -0.40 -4.50
N CYS A 625 41.10 0.46 -3.70
CA CYS A 625 40.56 1.76 -3.32
C CYS A 625 40.31 2.63 -4.56
N GLN A 626 39.06 2.97 -4.83
CA GLN A 626 38.67 3.83 -5.96
C GLN A 626 38.84 5.29 -5.56
N ASN A 627 39.35 6.13 -6.47
CA ASN A 627 39.42 7.58 -6.25
C ASN A 627 37.99 8.10 -6.00
N PRO A 628 37.70 8.75 -4.85
CA PRO A 628 36.37 9.28 -4.51
C PRO A 628 35.73 10.16 -5.60
N GLU A 629 36.52 10.84 -6.42
CA GLU A 629 36.05 11.67 -7.54
C GLU A 629 35.33 10.86 -8.63
N ASN A 630 35.70 9.59 -8.80
CA ASN A 630 35.13 8.72 -9.83
C ASN A 630 33.97 7.86 -9.33
N VAL A 631 33.58 8.00 -8.05
CA VAL A 631 32.63 7.12 -7.38
C VAL A 631 31.34 7.87 -7.07
N LEU A 632 30.25 7.44 -7.71
CA LEU A 632 28.92 8.00 -7.49
C LEU A 632 28.31 7.51 -6.18
N LEU A 633 27.83 8.43 -5.34
CA LEU A 633 27.26 8.12 -4.02
C LEU A 633 26.05 7.20 -4.12
N TRP A 634 25.12 7.44 -5.07
CA TRP A 634 23.94 6.58 -5.24
C TRP A 634 24.31 5.14 -5.60
N ARG A 635 25.43 4.94 -6.32
CA ARG A 635 25.94 3.62 -6.67
C ARG A 635 26.53 2.92 -5.44
N CYS A 636 27.31 3.63 -4.62
CA CYS A 636 27.77 3.10 -3.33
C CYS A 636 26.61 2.66 -2.44
N LEU A 637 25.57 3.49 -2.35
CA LEU A 637 24.35 3.18 -1.63
C LEU A 637 23.66 1.93 -2.17
N ARG A 638 23.61 1.77 -3.49
CA ARG A 638 23.05 0.56 -4.14
C ARG A 638 23.86 -0.69 -3.83
N CYS A 639 25.20 -0.60 -3.76
CA CYS A 639 26.09 -1.71 -3.38
C CYS A 639 25.87 -2.12 -1.92
N THR A 640 25.89 -1.16 -0.99
CA THR A 640 25.73 -1.47 0.44
C THR A 640 24.34 -2.00 0.80
N THR A 641 23.29 -1.65 0.04
CA THR A 641 21.90 -2.08 0.26
C THR A 641 21.47 -3.32 -0.53
N ALA A 642 22.39 -3.99 -1.24
CA ALA A 642 22.10 -5.14 -2.10
C ALA A 642 21.82 -6.44 -1.31
N ALA A 643 20.79 -6.43 -0.46
CA ALA A 643 20.50 -7.49 0.50
C ALA A 643 20.13 -8.81 -0.21
N PRO A 644 20.76 -9.95 0.14
CA PRO A 644 20.42 -11.26 -0.42
C PRO A 644 18.93 -11.58 -0.25
N PHE A 645 18.36 -12.25 -1.25
CA PHE A 645 16.92 -12.57 -1.36
C PHE A 645 15.98 -11.38 -1.61
N TYR A 646 16.42 -10.13 -1.43
CA TYR A 646 15.61 -8.94 -1.66
C TYR A 646 16.00 -8.19 -2.93
N PHE A 647 17.29 -8.01 -3.18
CA PHE A 647 17.81 -7.29 -4.33
C PHE A 647 18.81 -8.14 -5.11
N SER A 648 18.97 -7.84 -6.41
CA SER A 648 20.05 -8.42 -7.21
C SER A 648 21.41 -7.88 -6.74
N THR A 649 22.46 -8.64 -7.03
CA THR A 649 23.85 -8.16 -6.96
C THR A 649 24.02 -6.93 -7.86
N VAL A 650 25.02 -6.11 -7.54
CA VAL A 650 25.42 -4.95 -8.34
C VAL A 650 26.64 -5.32 -9.14
N ASP A 651 26.56 -5.17 -10.46
CA ASP A 651 27.62 -5.54 -11.43
C ASP A 651 28.12 -7.00 -11.30
N GLU A 652 27.32 -7.87 -10.67
CA GLU A 652 27.73 -9.24 -10.28
C GLU A 652 28.96 -9.28 -9.34
N LEU A 653 29.36 -8.13 -8.78
CA LEU A 653 30.57 -7.96 -7.97
C LEU A 653 30.30 -7.58 -6.51
N TYR A 654 29.18 -6.90 -6.23
CA TYR A 654 28.88 -6.36 -4.90
C TYR A 654 27.55 -6.87 -4.33
N MET A 655 27.57 -7.12 -3.02
CA MET A 655 26.43 -7.46 -2.16
C MET A 655 26.38 -6.56 -0.92
N ASP A 656 25.27 -6.63 -0.18
CA ASP A 656 25.08 -5.89 1.07
C ASP A 656 26.26 -6.08 2.05
N GLY A 657 26.67 -4.99 2.69
CA GLY A 657 27.73 -5.01 3.70
C GLY A 657 27.35 -5.81 4.95
N GLY A 658 26.07 -6.05 5.16
CA GLY A 658 25.51 -6.83 6.27
C GLY A 658 25.93 -8.30 6.29
N LEU A 659 26.49 -8.83 5.20
CA LEU A 659 27.07 -10.18 5.18
C LEU A 659 28.40 -10.28 5.93
N ILE A 660 29.12 -9.17 6.15
CA ILE A 660 30.43 -9.17 6.81
C ILE A 660 30.44 -8.21 8.00
N ALA A 661 29.95 -6.98 7.82
CA ALA A 661 30.03 -5.91 8.80
C ALA A 661 28.66 -5.22 8.99
N ASN A 662 27.63 -5.96 9.41
CA ASN A 662 26.29 -5.40 9.58
C ASN A 662 26.23 -4.30 10.67
N ASN A 663 26.99 -4.48 11.74
CA ASN A 663 27.36 -3.41 12.66
C ASN A 663 28.76 -2.91 12.23
N PRO A 664 28.88 -1.71 11.65
CA PRO A 664 30.16 -1.22 11.12
C PRO A 664 31.10 -0.69 12.20
N THR A 665 30.75 -0.74 13.49
CA THR A 665 31.51 -0.05 14.56
C THR A 665 32.96 -0.51 14.66
N THR A 666 33.21 -1.82 14.69
CA THR A 666 34.57 -2.35 14.76
C THR A 666 35.38 -1.98 13.52
N VAL A 667 34.75 -2.02 12.34
CA VAL A 667 35.38 -1.67 11.07
C VAL A 667 35.73 -0.17 11.04
N ALA A 668 34.82 0.68 11.53
CA ALA A 668 35.03 2.12 11.63
C ALA A 668 36.21 2.46 12.55
N LEU A 669 36.33 1.78 13.69
CA LEU A 669 37.45 1.96 14.63
C LEU A 669 38.79 1.54 14.00
N ILE A 670 38.81 0.40 13.29
CA ILE A 670 40.01 -0.05 12.58
C ILE A 670 40.42 0.98 11.52
N ASP A 671 39.45 1.45 10.73
CA ASP A 671 39.72 2.43 9.68
C ASP A 671 40.15 3.79 10.24
N PHE A 672 39.57 4.22 11.35
CA PHE A 672 39.98 5.42 12.08
C PHE A 672 41.41 5.30 12.59
N VAL A 673 41.77 4.21 13.27
CA VAL A 673 43.14 4.01 13.78
C VAL A 673 44.15 3.99 12.63
N LYS A 674 43.81 3.37 11.50
CA LYS A 674 44.63 3.44 10.29
C LYS A 674 44.79 4.88 9.82
N TYR A 675 43.68 5.60 9.67
CA TYR A 675 43.67 6.99 9.24
C TYR A 675 44.48 7.92 10.18
N SER A 676 44.32 7.80 11.50
CA SER A 676 45.07 8.60 12.47
C SER A 676 46.57 8.33 12.40
N LYS A 677 47.00 7.07 12.25
CA LYS A 677 48.42 6.73 12.05
C LYS A 677 48.99 7.36 10.78
N LEU A 678 48.20 7.45 9.73
CA LEU A 678 48.62 8.09 8.48
C LEU A 678 48.82 9.60 8.68
N LEU A 679 47.93 10.26 9.43
CA LEU A 679 48.11 11.69 9.77
C LEU A 679 49.37 11.92 10.64
N GLU A 680 49.71 10.97 11.51
CA GLU A 680 50.97 10.99 12.28
C GLU A 680 52.20 10.88 11.37
N GLU A 681 52.17 9.98 10.37
CA GLU A 681 53.26 9.79 9.40
C GLU A 681 53.49 11.02 8.51
N ASP A 682 52.43 11.73 8.14
CA ASP A 682 52.48 12.95 7.31
C ASP A 682 52.84 14.23 8.12
N ASN A 683 53.23 14.11 9.40
CA ASN A 683 53.55 15.22 10.31
C ASN A 683 52.46 16.30 10.40
N VAL A 684 51.18 15.90 10.35
CA VAL A 684 50.06 16.83 10.55
C VAL A 684 50.00 17.21 12.03
N GLU A 685 50.18 18.50 12.35
CA GLU A 685 50.00 19.01 13.72
C GLU A 685 48.56 18.72 14.20
N ASN A 686 48.42 18.17 15.41
CA ASN A 686 47.16 17.70 16.05
C ASN A 686 46.53 16.46 15.41
N CYS A 687 47.12 15.27 15.68
CA CYS A 687 46.54 14.00 15.28
C CYS A 687 45.14 13.79 15.89
N GLU A 688 44.18 13.50 15.01
CA GLU A 688 42.76 13.37 15.35
C GLU A 688 42.53 12.25 16.39
N LYS A 689 42.00 12.61 17.57
CA LYS A 689 41.63 11.66 18.64
C LYS A 689 40.12 11.42 18.64
N LEU A 690 39.68 10.19 18.90
CA LEU A 690 38.25 9.91 19.01
C LEU A 690 37.74 10.27 20.41
N GLY A 691 36.85 11.27 20.50
CA GLY A 691 36.28 11.76 21.77
C GLY A 691 34.92 11.16 22.11
N CYS A 692 34.17 10.69 21.11
CA CYS A 692 32.91 9.98 21.35
C CYS A 692 32.58 9.05 20.19
N LEU A 693 32.08 7.86 20.52
CA LEU A 693 31.49 6.92 19.57
C LEU A 693 30.02 6.69 19.89
N LEU A 694 29.14 7.02 18.95
CA LEU A 694 27.72 6.70 18.98
C LEU A 694 27.41 5.56 18.00
N SER A 695 27.06 4.39 18.53
CA SER A 695 26.65 3.23 17.74
C SER A 695 25.13 3.04 17.81
N ILE A 696 24.47 2.99 16.65
CA ILE A 696 23.02 2.97 16.53
C ILE A 696 22.55 1.70 15.83
N GLY A 697 21.75 0.91 16.54
CA GLY A 697 21.13 -0.32 16.04
C GLY A 697 19.76 -0.11 15.42
N THR A 698 19.38 -1.03 14.54
CA THR A 698 18.05 -1.08 13.89
C THR A 698 17.04 -1.96 14.65
N GLY A 699 17.20 -2.02 15.98
CA GLY A 699 16.32 -2.70 16.93
C GLY A 699 16.64 -4.19 17.17
N GLN A 700 16.53 -4.60 18.43
CA GLN A 700 16.78 -5.95 18.90
C GLN A 700 15.51 -6.79 18.78
N GLN A 701 15.56 -7.82 17.92
CA GLN A 701 14.40 -8.67 17.74
C GLN A 701 14.22 -9.64 18.93
N PRO A 702 12.98 -9.93 19.33
CA PRO A 702 12.72 -10.82 20.46
C PRO A 702 13.17 -12.24 20.14
N ARG A 703 13.76 -12.91 21.14
CA ARG A 703 14.23 -14.30 21.00
C ARG A 703 13.03 -15.24 20.88
N THR A 704 12.85 -15.85 19.72
CA THR A 704 11.82 -16.87 19.48
C THR A 704 12.43 -18.26 19.48
N ALA A 705 11.83 -19.21 20.21
CA ALA A 705 12.28 -20.60 20.18
C ALA A 705 12.09 -21.22 18.78
N THR A 706 13.20 -21.54 18.11
CA THR A 706 13.19 -22.25 16.83
C THR A 706 13.38 -23.74 17.02
N LYS A 707 12.43 -24.55 16.55
CA LYS A 707 12.61 -26.01 16.39
C LYS A 707 13.21 -26.27 15.01
N VAL A 708 14.54 -26.36 14.91
CA VAL A 708 15.20 -26.77 13.67
C VAL A 708 14.82 -28.22 13.39
N LYS A 709 14.29 -28.49 12.20
CA LYS A 709 13.87 -29.83 11.81
C LYS A 709 15.06 -30.69 11.43
N ASN A 710 14.98 -31.98 11.74
CA ASN A 710 16.05 -32.92 11.42
C ASN A 710 16.32 -32.97 9.91
N ILE A 711 17.58 -32.73 9.53
CA ILE A 711 18.07 -32.77 8.15
C ILE A 711 17.92 -34.19 7.57
N LYS A 712 17.96 -35.22 8.40
CA LYS A 712 17.83 -36.64 8.02
C LYS A 712 16.37 -37.05 7.72
N SER A 713 15.68 -36.31 6.85
CA SER A 713 14.36 -36.71 6.36
C SER A 713 14.48 -37.26 4.94
N SER A 714 13.95 -38.48 4.73
CA SER A 714 13.81 -39.08 3.39
C SER A 714 12.81 -38.35 2.48
N ASN A 715 12.03 -37.41 3.03
CA ASN A 715 11.10 -36.61 2.27
C ASN A 715 11.81 -35.35 1.71
N PRO A 716 11.94 -35.21 0.37
CA PRO A 716 12.68 -34.09 -0.25
C PRO A 716 12.12 -32.72 0.15
N TYR A 717 10.82 -32.65 0.41
CA TYR A 717 10.15 -31.43 0.84
C TYR A 717 10.49 -31.00 2.27
N LYS A 718 10.68 -31.97 3.18
CA LYS A 718 11.15 -31.71 4.55
C LYS A 718 12.64 -31.40 4.56
N PHE A 719 13.42 -32.04 3.70
CA PHE A 719 14.84 -31.76 3.50
C PHE A 719 15.09 -30.32 3.01
N ILE A 720 14.39 -29.88 1.95
CA ILE A 720 14.46 -28.48 1.48
C ILE A 720 13.98 -27.51 2.57
N GLY A 721 12.95 -27.90 3.33
CA GLY A 721 12.49 -27.17 4.51
C GLY A 721 13.60 -26.93 5.52
N ALA A 722 14.29 -27.99 5.94
CA ALA A 722 15.38 -27.96 6.89
C ALA A 722 16.58 -27.14 6.38
N ILE A 723 16.96 -27.28 5.10
CA ILE A 723 18.03 -26.47 4.49
C ILE A 723 17.70 -24.97 4.56
N ILE A 724 16.49 -24.58 4.16
CA ILE A 724 16.08 -23.17 4.19
C ILE A 724 16.10 -22.63 5.63
N ASP A 725 15.68 -23.43 6.60
CA ASP A 725 15.67 -23.01 8.00
C ASP A 725 17.10 -22.87 8.55
N ILE A 726 18.06 -23.70 8.10
CA ILE A 726 19.50 -23.55 8.40
C ILE A 726 20.08 -22.31 7.73
N ILE A 727 19.81 -22.08 6.44
CA ILE A 727 20.28 -20.88 5.73
C ILE A 727 19.80 -19.62 6.44
N LYS A 728 18.53 -19.60 6.88
CA LYS A 728 17.98 -18.49 7.67
C LYS A 728 18.67 -18.32 9.01
N LEU A 729 18.98 -19.41 9.71
CA LEU A 729 19.70 -19.38 10.98
C LEU A 729 21.11 -18.81 10.78
N VAL A 730 21.86 -19.31 9.79
CA VAL A 730 23.20 -18.81 9.47
C VAL A 730 23.14 -17.34 9.07
N LEU A 731 22.23 -16.95 8.17
CA LEU A 731 22.05 -15.56 7.77
C LEU A 731 21.72 -14.67 8.97
N SER A 732 20.86 -15.12 9.89
CA SER A 732 20.50 -14.36 11.10
C SER A 732 21.68 -14.16 12.05
N GLN A 733 22.61 -15.13 12.11
CA GLN A 733 23.81 -15.02 12.93
C GLN A 733 24.83 -14.09 12.28
N VAL A 734 25.06 -14.23 10.97
CA VAL A 734 26.01 -13.41 10.22
C VAL A 734 25.58 -11.93 10.19
N THR A 735 24.27 -11.68 10.13
CA THR A 735 23.71 -10.32 10.10
C THR A 735 23.37 -9.77 11.50
N VAL A 736 23.79 -10.42 12.58
CA VAL A 736 23.47 -9.96 13.94
C VAL A 736 24.20 -8.65 14.24
N THR A 737 23.47 -7.67 14.79
CA THR A 737 23.99 -6.32 15.07
C THR A 737 24.50 -6.17 16.50
N ASP A 738 23.85 -6.83 17.45
CA ASP A 738 24.13 -6.78 18.89
C ASP A 738 24.84 -8.07 19.36
N GLY A 739 25.76 -8.58 18.53
CA GLY A 739 26.56 -9.78 18.82
C GLY A 739 27.96 -9.47 19.32
N PHE A 740 28.88 -10.44 19.17
CA PHE A 740 30.27 -10.32 19.62
C PHE A 740 30.99 -9.08 19.07
N GLY A 741 30.77 -8.70 17.81
CA GLY A 741 31.42 -7.52 17.22
C GLY A 741 31.13 -6.22 17.99
N ALA A 742 29.87 -6.00 18.40
CA ALA A 742 29.50 -4.84 19.21
C ALA A 742 30.14 -4.88 20.60
N GLN A 743 30.19 -6.06 21.24
CA GLN A 743 30.83 -6.25 22.55
C GLN A 743 32.33 -5.96 22.49
N HIS A 744 33.03 -6.46 21.46
CA HIS A 744 34.44 -6.17 21.25
C HIS A 744 34.70 -4.68 21.02
N ALA A 745 33.87 -4.00 20.22
CA ALA A 745 33.99 -2.56 20.03
C ALA A 745 33.82 -1.79 21.35
N MET A 746 32.84 -2.15 22.18
CA MET A 746 32.63 -1.53 23.49
C MET A 746 33.81 -1.75 24.45
N GLN A 747 34.33 -2.97 24.53
CA GLN A 747 35.50 -3.28 25.36
C GLN A 747 36.76 -2.55 24.88
N TYR A 748 36.96 -2.46 23.56
CA TYR A 748 38.07 -1.73 22.98
C TYR A 748 37.99 -0.23 23.29
N CYS A 749 36.83 0.40 23.07
CA CYS A 749 36.61 1.80 23.42
C CYS A 749 36.84 2.05 24.92
N SER A 750 36.36 1.16 25.79
CA SER A 750 36.61 1.24 27.23
C SER A 750 38.11 1.20 27.54
N ALA A 751 38.88 0.31 26.93
CA ALA A 751 40.32 0.20 27.13
C ALA A 751 41.08 1.44 26.62
N CYS A 752 40.58 2.07 25.54
CA CYS A 752 41.15 3.27 24.94
C CYS A 752 40.65 4.59 25.57
N LYS A 753 39.86 4.53 26.66
CA LYS A 753 39.23 5.70 27.30
C LYS A 753 38.33 6.52 26.36
N ILE A 754 37.69 5.86 25.40
CA ILE A 754 36.76 6.46 24.44
C ILE A 754 35.33 6.26 25.00
N PRO A 755 34.58 7.35 25.25
CA PRO A 755 33.14 7.28 25.50
C PRO A 755 32.40 6.58 24.38
N ILE A 756 31.66 5.50 24.70
CA ILE A 756 30.84 4.77 23.73
C ILE A 756 29.39 4.68 24.20
N PHE A 757 28.47 5.01 23.30
CA PHE A 757 27.03 4.93 23.52
C PHE A 757 26.42 3.98 22.49
N ARG A 758 25.69 2.96 22.96
CA ARG A 758 25.00 2.00 22.10
C ARG A 758 23.50 2.05 22.35
N PHE A 759 22.75 2.47 21.35
CA PHE A 759 21.27 2.45 21.37
C PHE A 759 20.74 1.44 20.36
N SER A 760 19.99 0.45 20.85
CA SER A 760 19.31 -0.54 20.03
C SER A 760 18.05 -0.99 20.78
N PRO A 761 16.86 -0.44 20.48
CA PRO A 761 15.65 -0.69 21.27
C PRO A 761 15.18 -2.15 21.13
N PRO A 762 14.73 -2.79 22.22
CA PRO A 762 14.07 -4.09 22.14
C PRO A 762 12.72 -3.94 21.45
N LEU A 763 12.46 -4.79 20.46
CA LEU A 763 11.25 -4.75 19.66
C LEU A 763 10.17 -5.70 20.21
N SER A 764 8.92 -5.27 20.16
CA SER A 764 7.77 -6.05 20.66
C SER A 764 7.53 -7.37 19.90
N LYS A 765 7.96 -7.41 18.63
CA LYS A 765 7.81 -8.58 17.74
C LYS A 765 8.90 -8.61 16.69
N HIS A 766 8.98 -9.71 15.96
CA HIS A 766 9.87 -9.83 14.81
C HIS A 766 9.34 -8.99 13.63
N TYR A 767 10.04 -7.93 13.26
CA TYR A 767 9.79 -7.12 12.06
C TYR A 767 10.70 -7.57 10.91
N SER A 768 10.13 -7.76 9.71
CA SER A 768 10.94 -8.13 8.53
C SER A 768 11.75 -6.93 8.01
N LEU A 769 12.78 -7.18 7.19
CA LEU A 769 13.57 -6.11 6.57
C LEU A 769 12.75 -5.24 5.60
N ASN A 770 11.64 -5.77 5.10
CA ASN A 770 10.74 -5.16 4.12
C ASN A 770 9.34 -4.87 4.69
N VAL A 771 9.25 -4.38 5.94
CA VAL A 771 7.97 -3.97 6.54
C VAL A 771 7.19 -3.08 5.57
N SER A 772 6.04 -3.56 5.13
CA SER A 772 5.16 -2.84 4.21
C SER A 772 3.99 -2.14 4.93
N LYS A 773 3.57 -2.67 6.09
CA LYS A 773 2.45 -2.13 6.86
C LYS A 773 2.84 -0.84 7.58
N ASP A 774 2.06 0.20 7.34
CA ASP A 774 2.18 1.50 7.97
C ASP A 774 2.09 1.43 9.51
N SER A 775 1.19 0.61 10.05
CA SER A 775 1.05 0.39 11.49
C SER A 775 2.33 -0.16 12.14
N ASP A 776 3.04 -1.05 11.43
CA ASP A 776 4.25 -1.67 11.93
C ASP A 776 5.43 -0.69 11.88
N ALA A 777 5.49 0.16 10.86
CA ALA A 777 6.48 1.25 10.79
C ALA A 777 6.30 2.26 11.94
N ILE A 778 5.06 2.66 12.21
CA ILE A 778 4.74 3.53 13.36
C ILE A 778 5.06 2.85 14.68
N ALA A 779 4.72 1.57 14.86
CA ALA A 779 5.00 0.83 16.09
C ALA A 779 6.50 0.80 16.40
N MET A 780 7.36 0.49 15.42
CA MET A 780 8.81 0.50 15.61
C MET A 780 9.36 1.87 16.02
N MET A 781 8.89 2.96 15.38
CA MET A 781 9.28 4.32 15.75
C MET A 781 8.78 4.70 17.15
N TRP A 782 7.55 4.31 17.50
CA TRP A 782 6.98 4.58 18.82
C TRP A 782 7.70 3.83 19.94
N GLU A 783 7.95 2.53 19.76
CA GLU A 783 8.77 1.71 20.68
C GLU A 783 10.16 2.34 20.91
N THR A 784 10.72 2.96 19.86
CA THR A 784 12.00 3.69 19.95
C THR A 784 11.88 4.95 20.80
N VAL A 785 10.81 5.74 20.64
CA VAL A 785 10.57 6.94 21.46
C VAL A 785 10.42 6.55 22.95
N GLU A 786 9.66 5.50 23.25
CA GLU A 786 9.51 5.00 24.63
C GLU A 786 10.85 4.53 25.21
N TYR A 787 11.66 3.82 24.42
CA TYR A 787 12.99 3.36 24.81
C TYR A 787 13.95 4.52 25.12
N ILE A 788 14.00 5.55 24.27
CA ILE A 788 14.85 6.72 24.51
C ILE A 788 14.38 7.51 25.72
N TYR A 789 13.07 7.61 25.95
CA TYR A 789 12.54 8.25 27.15
C TYR A 789 12.94 7.50 28.45
N ALA A 790 12.95 6.16 28.40
CA ALA A 790 13.44 5.34 29.51
C ALA A 790 14.95 5.60 29.78
N ARG A 791 15.77 5.75 28.72
CA ARG A 791 17.21 6.05 28.81
C ARG A 791 17.55 7.55 28.68
N ARG A 792 16.62 8.45 29.05
CA ARG A 792 16.78 9.91 28.84
C ARG A 792 18.06 10.48 29.47
N ASN A 793 18.44 10.03 30.66
CA ASN A 793 19.63 10.52 31.36
C ASN A 793 20.92 10.24 30.55
N GLU A 794 21.00 9.08 29.91
CA GLU A 794 22.13 8.72 29.06
C GLU A 794 22.15 9.52 27.76
N MET A 795 20.98 9.75 27.16
CA MET A 795 20.86 10.62 25.99
C MET A 795 21.24 12.07 26.32
N ASP A 796 20.89 12.57 27.50
CA ASP A 796 21.26 13.91 27.96
C ASP A 796 22.77 14.02 28.19
N LYS A 797 23.41 12.97 28.76
CA LYS A 797 24.88 12.87 28.88
C LYS A 797 25.56 12.88 27.52
N LEU A 798 25.05 12.11 26.55
CA LEU A 798 25.54 12.10 25.17
C LEU A 798 25.46 13.48 24.53
N ALA A 799 24.31 14.15 24.65
CA ALA A 799 24.11 15.49 24.09
C ALA A 799 25.04 16.52 24.73
N ALA A 800 25.28 16.44 26.04
CA ALA A 800 26.24 17.29 26.73
C ALA A 800 27.67 17.06 26.22
N LEU A 801 28.08 15.80 26.02
CA LEU A 801 29.39 15.47 25.49
C LEU A 801 29.58 15.98 24.04
N PHE A 802 28.55 15.85 23.20
CA PHE A 802 28.56 16.39 21.83
C PHE A 802 28.82 17.90 21.82
N ARG A 803 28.13 18.66 22.69
CA ARG A 803 28.33 20.10 22.84
C ARG A 803 29.69 20.45 23.45
N ALA A 804 30.26 19.60 24.27
CA ALA A 804 31.58 19.86 24.86
C ALA A 804 32.71 19.66 23.86
N ILE A 805 32.61 18.64 23.00
CA ILE A 805 33.58 18.37 21.93
C ILE A 805 33.47 19.43 20.82
N HIS A 806 32.24 19.74 20.40
CA HIS A 806 31.93 20.76 19.40
C HIS A 806 31.03 21.84 20.02
N PRO A 807 31.59 22.77 20.82
CA PRO A 807 30.85 23.89 21.37
C PRO A 807 30.36 24.76 20.21
N LYS A 808 29.06 25.06 20.19
CA LYS A 808 28.48 25.88 19.13
C LYS A 808 29.23 27.20 19.00
N LEU A 809 29.42 27.63 17.75
CA LEU A 809 29.50 29.05 17.37
C LEU A 809 28.14 29.70 17.71
N ASP A 810 27.86 29.97 18.99
CA ASP A 810 26.61 30.62 19.44
C ASP A 810 26.56 32.14 19.09
N ASN A 811 27.49 32.65 18.27
CA ASN A 811 27.69 34.10 18.05
C ASN A 811 27.08 34.69 16.76
N GLU A 812 26.39 33.92 15.91
CA GLU A 812 25.78 34.52 14.69
C GLU A 812 24.30 34.94 14.86
N GLU A 813 23.59 34.49 15.89
CA GLU A 813 22.21 34.97 16.16
C GLU A 813 22.14 36.22 17.05
N THR A 814 23.21 36.59 17.76
CA THR A 814 23.24 37.83 18.58
C THR A 814 23.64 39.10 17.81
N LEU A 815 24.10 38.99 16.57
CA LEU A 815 24.43 40.16 15.72
C LEU A 815 23.27 40.61 14.81
N LEU A 816 22.14 39.90 14.80
CA LEU A 816 20.95 40.26 14.03
C LEU A 816 19.84 40.91 14.89
N GLU A 817 19.91 40.84 16.22
CA GLU A 817 18.95 41.52 17.11
C GLU A 817 19.39 42.95 17.54
N GLU A 818 20.58 43.42 17.13
CA GLU A 818 21.00 44.82 17.31
C GLU A 818 20.82 45.69 16.05
N ASN A 819 20.23 45.17 14.97
CA ASN A 819 20.02 45.92 13.72
C ASN A 819 18.64 45.69 13.04
N GLU A 820 17.57 45.44 13.79
CA GLU A 820 16.19 45.63 13.31
C GLU A 820 15.29 46.39 14.29
#